data_AF-A0A7H8N925-F1
#
_entry.id   AF-A0A7H8N925-F1
#
_cell.length_a   1.000
_cell.length_b   1.000
_cell.length_c   1.000
_cell.angle_alpha   90.00
_cell.angle_beta   90.00
_cell.angle_gamma   90.00
#
_symmetry.space_group_name_H-M   'P 1'
#
loop_
_entity.id
_entity.type
_entity.pdbx_description
1 polymer ?
#
loop_
_entity_poly.entity_id
_entity_poly.type
_entity_poly.pdbx_seq_one_letter_code
_entity_poly.pdbx_strand_id
1 'polypeptide(L)'
;MTEDTARVVQLFKDPPVSPPQHDPQHDPQTAPKAVPERVPPWVRAGRTVRSIVTHEHTRATARVVTRHGAYVVGGAGVLAKRTWDGRSAARYERMMRIAEAAGNGEEAKEWEERGRQFRAARHQRRMDLLTLPQRAAKAMVVGTVTATGGLLGVGTLLAIAEKDPSMVLAPIMGTIDAIRWAVVIVTLVWGPALWLAPWLGFLGLWNTGRRRGAAPNWALPARERAAGAPITPSIVVTALRDLGIAPLRASIKAMEDNGAGMLSPIVLAGCGVEVDITLPTGSSTAEVMARRRKLAENLNRHEHEVHLSVAPAARTVRAWIADSGALDEPIGPSPVVIDPDITADYTKGRAPWGVDLRGDAALISLYQRHMLITGLSNQGKTASLRALALWLAHDPSVVFWIGDLKGVGDWRMFTGIAEVLIEGPTDDHVIDVTEMAEDGVEEMNRRLLDSSGATFPPLVLIVDEAQVAYGCGAVGADKRPFGGAKATSRYFQAVKKIHDQGRAVNVTIWEGTQDPTNENLPKRSREGNHIRASLVLGTESQARMALGDNPINAGAAPHKLRQGLDKGTVVVAGDGVKLAPGQPAITIRTHYIDGDEATELATRIKARRAGIETRTRVDTNEAEQVDHLADIATVVGSEPRVRTKDVLARLAGRNPGAYGDWSFLDLKRALDEAGAGPYKSDGVMVVSRDRLLRALTNRDGEGSASADG
;
A
#
# COMPACT_ATOMS: atom_id res chain seq x y z
N MET A 1 -27.12 44.65 -19.94
CA MET A 1 -26.55 46.00 -20.13
C MET A 1 -25.04 45.83 -20.06
N THR A 2 -24.42 45.48 -21.19
CA THR A 2 -23.75 46.36 -22.18
C THR A 2 -22.38 46.85 -21.71
N GLU A 3 -21.41 46.38 -22.48
CA GLU A 3 -19.98 46.71 -22.62
C GLU A 3 -19.57 48.18 -22.47
N ASP A 4 -18.30 48.40 -22.12
CA ASP A 4 -17.53 49.58 -22.52
C ASP A 4 -16.01 49.23 -22.59
N THR A 5 -15.47 48.91 -23.77
CA THR A 5 -14.58 49.69 -24.67
C THR A 5 -13.40 50.45 -23.99
N ALA A 6 -12.13 50.17 -24.30
CA ALA A 6 -11.29 50.68 -25.42
C ALA A 6 -10.10 51.53 -24.89
N ARG A 7 -8.83 51.17 -25.16
CA ARG A 7 -7.91 51.78 -26.17
C ARG A 7 -7.32 53.14 -25.72
N VAL A 8 -6.01 53.38 -25.57
CA VAL A 8 -4.97 53.75 -26.58
C VAL A 8 -3.79 54.36 -25.76
N VAL A 9 -2.51 54.23 -26.18
CA VAL A 9 -1.53 55.33 -26.41
C VAL A 9 -0.25 54.77 -27.03
N GLN A 10 0.05 55.25 -28.26
CA GLN A 10 1.35 55.24 -28.91
C GLN A 10 2.12 56.52 -28.55
N LEU A 11 3.45 56.49 -28.52
CA LEU A 11 4.30 57.67 -28.73
C LEU A 11 5.55 57.30 -29.54
N PHE A 12 5.62 57.85 -30.75
CA PHE A 12 6.67 57.76 -31.77
C PHE A 12 7.88 58.66 -31.49
N LYS A 13 9.03 58.39 -32.15
CA LYS A 13 9.75 59.39 -32.98
C LYS A 13 10.73 58.77 -34.01
N ASP A 14 10.22 58.57 -35.23
CA ASP A 14 10.65 59.04 -36.56
C ASP A 14 12.10 59.00 -37.14
N PRO A 15 12.21 58.94 -38.50
CA PRO A 15 13.26 58.25 -39.30
C PRO A 15 14.21 59.22 -40.05
N PRO A 16 15.06 58.74 -41.01
CA PRO A 16 14.77 59.14 -42.41
C PRO A 16 15.15 58.15 -43.57
N VAL A 17 14.27 58.11 -44.60
CA VAL A 17 14.47 58.29 -46.08
C VAL A 17 15.43 57.33 -46.84
N SER A 18 15.01 56.34 -47.66
CA SER A 18 14.41 56.30 -49.05
C SER A 18 15.31 56.83 -50.21
N PRO A 19 15.21 56.41 -51.50
CA PRO A 19 14.60 55.25 -52.22
C PRO A 19 15.54 54.75 -53.39
N PRO A 20 15.14 54.27 -54.61
CA PRO A 20 13.91 53.66 -55.18
C PRO A 20 14.25 52.28 -55.90
N GLN A 21 13.39 51.42 -56.47
CA GLN A 21 12.35 51.55 -57.52
C GLN A 21 11.52 50.26 -57.61
N HIS A 22 10.31 50.40 -58.17
CA HIS A 22 9.29 49.38 -58.49
C HIS A 22 9.66 48.42 -59.64
N ASP A 23 9.08 47.21 -59.62
CA ASP A 23 8.23 46.72 -60.73
C ASP A 23 7.33 45.53 -60.30
N PRO A 24 6.23 45.24 -61.02
CA PRO A 24 4.97 44.77 -60.44
C PRO A 24 4.58 43.31 -60.76
N GLN A 25 3.74 42.77 -59.88
CA GLN A 25 2.70 41.72 -60.05
C GLN A 25 2.80 40.69 -61.20
N HIS A 26 2.78 39.41 -60.82
CA HIS A 26 2.27 38.30 -61.63
C HIS A 26 1.32 37.43 -60.79
N ASP A 27 0.15 37.14 -61.36
CA ASP A 27 -0.93 36.29 -60.84
C ASP A 27 -0.46 34.86 -60.51
N PRO A 28 -1.07 34.18 -59.51
CA PRO A 28 -0.80 32.77 -59.25
C PRO A 28 -1.53 31.88 -60.27
N GLN A 29 -0.82 31.51 -61.34
CA GLN A 29 -1.21 30.39 -62.20
C GLN A 29 -1.18 29.07 -61.42
N THR A 30 -2.25 28.28 -61.59
CA THR A 30 -2.39 26.88 -61.19
C THR A 30 -1.14 26.06 -61.54
N ALA A 31 -0.45 25.57 -60.51
CA ALA A 31 0.65 24.63 -60.67
C ALA A 31 0.17 23.28 -61.24
N PRO A 32 0.87 22.67 -62.21
CA PRO A 32 0.51 21.35 -62.72
C PRO A 32 0.74 20.29 -61.64
N LYS A 33 -0.21 19.35 -61.48
CA LYS A 33 -0.05 18.16 -60.63
C LYS A 33 1.22 17.43 -61.05
N ALA A 34 2.22 17.43 -60.17
CA ALA A 34 3.45 16.68 -60.37
C ALA A 34 3.14 15.19 -60.55
N VAL A 35 3.57 14.63 -61.68
CA VAL A 35 3.54 13.19 -61.95
C VAL A 35 4.46 12.52 -60.92
N PRO A 36 4.03 11.48 -60.19
CA PRO A 36 4.88 10.85 -59.18
C PRO A 36 6.09 10.22 -59.86
N GLU A 37 7.27 10.74 -59.52
CA GLU A 37 8.55 10.23 -59.98
C GLU A 37 8.65 8.74 -59.61
N ARG A 38 8.84 7.88 -60.61
CA ARG A 38 8.92 6.42 -60.41
C ARG A 38 10.22 6.08 -59.69
N VAL A 39 10.19 6.14 -58.36
CA VAL A 39 11.30 5.68 -57.51
C VAL A 39 11.64 4.23 -57.90
N PRO A 40 12.91 3.87 -58.15
CA PRO A 40 13.28 2.52 -58.54
C PRO A 40 12.79 1.47 -57.53
N PRO A 41 12.34 0.28 -57.97
CA PRO A 41 11.72 -0.71 -57.10
C PRO A 41 12.63 -1.17 -55.96
N TRP A 42 13.96 -1.15 -56.15
CA TRP A 42 14.94 -1.49 -55.13
C TRP A 42 15.07 -0.43 -54.01
N VAL A 43 14.84 0.85 -54.31
CA VAL A 43 14.84 1.93 -53.31
C VAL A 43 13.54 1.90 -52.50
N ARG A 44 12.40 1.58 -53.13
CA ARG A 44 11.13 1.34 -52.41
C ARG A 44 11.24 0.09 -51.54
N ALA A 45 11.74 -1.02 -52.10
CA ALA A 45 12.01 -2.23 -51.34
C ALA A 45 12.95 -1.97 -50.16
N GLY A 46 14.02 -1.19 -50.34
CA GLY A 46 14.94 -0.79 -49.27
C GLY A 46 14.27 0.05 -48.17
N ARG A 47 13.40 1.00 -48.54
CA ARG A 47 12.64 1.80 -47.55
C ARG A 47 11.57 0.97 -46.84
N THR A 48 10.90 0.05 -47.54
CA THR A 48 9.91 -0.87 -46.96
C THR A 48 10.58 -1.89 -46.04
N VAL A 49 11.71 -2.47 -46.45
CA VAL A 49 12.52 -3.35 -45.59
C VAL A 49 13.03 -2.59 -44.38
N ARG A 50 13.56 -1.37 -44.55
CA ARG A 50 14.00 -0.55 -43.42
C ARG A 50 12.84 -0.23 -42.47
N SER A 51 11.68 0.16 -42.99
CA SER A 51 10.46 0.43 -42.22
C SER A 51 10.00 -0.81 -41.43
N ILE A 52 9.95 -1.98 -42.07
CA ILE A 52 9.59 -3.26 -41.46
C ILE A 52 10.60 -3.65 -40.37
N VAL A 53 11.90 -3.50 -40.61
CA VAL A 53 12.97 -3.82 -39.64
C VAL A 53 12.99 -2.83 -38.47
N THR A 54 12.58 -1.58 -38.68
CA THR A 54 12.47 -0.57 -37.61
C THR A 54 11.15 -0.60 -36.84
N HIS A 55 10.16 -1.35 -37.31
CA HIS A 55 8.84 -1.44 -36.69
C HIS A 55 8.90 -2.12 -35.32
N GLU A 56 8.13 -1.62 -34.35
CA GLU A 56 8.17 -2.09 -32.96
C GLU A 56 7.81 -3.58 -32.83
N HIS A 57 6.83 -4.06 -33.59
CA HIS A 57 6.45 -5.47 -33.62
C HIS A 57 7.57 -6.38 -34.14
N THR A 58 8.29 -5.97 -35.19
CA THR A 58 9.41 -6.75 -35.74
C THR A 58 10.57 -6.83 -34.74
N ARG A 59 10.85 -5.73 -34.03
CA ARG A 59 11.86 -5.70 -32.97
C ARG A 59 11.44 -6.54 -31.75
N ALA A 60 10.16 -6.53 -31.38
CA ALA A 60 9.63 -7.36 -30.31
C ALA A 60 9.73 -8.85 -30.66
N THR A 61 9.31 -9.24 -31.87
CA THR A 61 9.42 -10.62 -32.36
C THR A 61 10.88 -11.05 -32.48
N ALA A 62 11.77 -10.20 -32.98
CA ALA A 62 13.21 -10.50 -33.04
C ALA A 62 13.82 -10.73 -31.64
N ARG A 63 13.44 -9.93 -30.64
CA ARG A 63 13.88 -10.13 -29.25
C ARG A 63 13.38 -11.45 -28.67
N VAL A 64 12.11 -11.78 -28.90
CA VAL A 64 11.52 -13.06 -28.44
C VAL A 64 12.21 -14.24 -29.10
N VAL A 65 12.37 -14.23 -30.42
CA VAL A 65 13.07 -15.29 -31.16
C VAL A 65 14.51 -15.43 -30.68
N THR A 66 15.23 -14.32 -30.50
CA THR A 66 16.61 -14.33 -30.00
C THR A 66 16.70 -14.87 -28.57
N ARG A 67 15.80 -14.46 -27.67
CA ARG A 67 15.77 -14.93 -26.28
C ARG A 67 15.53 -16.43 -26.19
N HIS A 68 14.48 -16.92 -26.84
CA HIS A 68 14.13 -18.34 -26.77
C HIS A 68 15.13 -19.20 -27.54
N GLY A 69 15.69 -18.70 -28.65
CA GLY A 69 16.81 -19.33 -29.35
C GLY A 69 18.07 -19.43 -28.48
N ALA A 70 18.43 -18.37 -27.77
CA ALA A 70 19.58 -18.35 -26.87
C ALA A 70 19.42 -19.33 -25.69
N TYR A 71 18.21 -19.51 -25.15
CA TYR A 71 17.97 -20.53 -24.13
C TYR A 71 18.18 -21.95 -24.67
N VAL A 72 17.73 -22.26 -25.88
CA VAL A 72 17.93 -23.59 -26.48
C VAL A 72 19.42 -23.83 -26.76
N VAL A 73 20.11 -22.85 -27.35
CA VAL A 73 21.55 -22.95 -27.67
C VAL A 73 22.40 -23.04 -26.40
N GLY A 74 22.14 -22.21 -25.40
CA GLY A 74 22.83 -22.25 -24.11
C GLY A 74 22.58 -23.55 -23.35
N GLY A 75 21.33 -24.03 -23.34
CA GLY A 75 20.97 -25.33 -22.78
C GLY A 75 21.67 -26.48 -23.49
N ALA A 76 21.75 -26.44 -24.83
CA ALA A 76 22.46 -27.42 -25.63
C ALA A 76 23.96 -27.44 -25.34
N GLY A 77 24.60 -26.27 -25.23
CA GLY A 77 26.01 -26.15 -24.86
C GLY A 77 26.31 -26.71 -23.46
N VAL A 78 25.40 -26.48 -22.50
CA VAL A 78 25.51 -27.02 -21.15
C VAL A 78 25.37 -28.55 -21.14
N LEU A 79 24.37 -29.09 -21.83
CA LEU A 79 24.16 -30.53 -21.90
C LEU A 79 25.29 -31.21 -22.67
N ALA A 80 25.78 -30.60 -23.75
CA ALA A 80 26.95 -31.06 -24.49
C ALA A 80 28.20 -31.09 -23.59
N LYS A 81 28.46 -30.02 -22.82
CA LYS A 81 29.57 -29.99 -21.86
C LYS A 81 29.40 -31.04 -20.75
N ARG A 82 28.19 -31.22 -20.21
CA ARG A 82 27.90 -32.20 -19.15
C ARG A 82 28.01 -33.64 -19.65
N THR A 83 27.53 -33.92 -20.86
CA THR A 83 27.65 -35.24 -21.49
C THR A 83 29.09 -35.53 -21.92
N TRP A 84 29.82 -34.52 -22.41
CA TRP A 84 31.25 -34.61 -22.67
C TRP A 84 32.05 -34.88 -21.40
N ASP A 85 31.81 -34.11 -20.33
CA ASP A 85 32.47 -34.28 -19.04
C ASP A 85 32.10 -35.60 -18.35
N GLY A 86 30.89 -36.12 -18.60
CA GLY A 86 30.46 -37.43 -18.12
C GLY A 86 30.97 -38.61 -18.96
N ARG A 87 31.34 -38.38 -20.23
CA ARG A 87 31.86 -39.41 -21.14
C ARG A 87 33.37 -39.41 -21.27
N SER A 88 34.04 -38.29 -21.02
CA SER A 88 35.50 -38.10 -21.17
C SER A 88 36.21 -38.00 -19.82
N ALA A 89 37.52 -38.23 -19.79
CA ALA A 89 38.33 -38.03 -18.58
C ALA A 89 38.66 -36.54 -18.33
N ALA A 90 38.19 -35.63 -19.20
CA ALA A 90 38.56 -34.22 -19.21
C ALA A 90 38.21 -33.48 -17.91
N ARG A 91 37.16 -33.91 -17.19
CA ARG A 91 36.81 -33.38 -15.86
C ARG A 91 37.93 -33.64 -14.85
N TYR A 92 38.44 -34.88 -14.82
CA TYR A 92 39.48 -35.29 -13.87
C TYR A 92 40.80 -34.58 -14.17
N GLU A 93 41.15 -34.44 -15.45
CA GLU A 93 42.35 -33.70 -15.90
C GLU A 93 42.29 -32.20 -15.60
N ARG A 94 41.09 -31.59 -15.56
CA ARG A 94 40.93 -30.18 -15.15
C ARG A 94 41.04 -30.01 -13.64
N MET A 95 40.43 -30.89 -12.86
CA MET A 95 40.53 -30.84 -11.39
C MET A 95 41.97 -31.09 -10.92
N MET A 96 42.69 -32.00 -11.59
CA MET A 96 44.12 -32.22 -11.37
C MET A 96 44.93 -30.94 -11.61
N ARG A 97 44.71 -30.25 -12.74
CA ARG A 97 45.36 -28.97 -13.04
C ARG A 97 45.03 -27.84 -12.06
N ILE A 98 43.81 -27.80 -11.53
CA ILE A 98 43.41 -26.82 -10.50
C ILE A 98 44.11 -27.13 -9.16
N ALA A 99 44.17 -28.41 -8.77
CA ALA A 99 44.87 -28.84 -7.56
C ALA A 99 46.38 -28.59 -7.66
N GLU A 100 46.98 -28.84 -8.83
CA GLU A 100 48.38 -28.50 -9.14
C GLU A 100 48.64 -26.99 -9.07
N ALA A 101 47.75 -26.16 -9.63
CA ALA A 101 47.84 -24.70 -9.57
C ALA A 101 47.67 -24.13 -8.16
N ALA A 102 46.93 -24.83 -7.29
CA ALA A 102 46.75 -24.51 -5.88
C ALA A 102 47.88 -25.04 -4.97
N GLY A 103 48.87 -25.76 -5.53
CA GLY A 103 49.99 -26.32 -4.77
C GLY A 103 49.64 -27.54 -3.89
N ASN A 104 48.44 -28.12 -4.03
CA ASN A 104 47.98 -29.25 -3.23
C ASN A 104 48.27 -30.59 -3.93
N GLY A 105 49.45 -31.15 -3.68
CA GLY A 105 49.93 -32.37 -4.36
C GLY A 105 49.20 -33.67 -3.98
N GLU A 106 48.56 -33.75 -2.80
CA GLU A 106 47.79 -34.93 -2.41
C GLU A 106 46.46 -35.02 -3.16
N GLU A 107 45.77 -33.89 -3.28
CA GLU A 107 44.49 -33.82 -3.99
C GLU A 107 44.67 -34.12 -5.49
N ALA A 108 45.78 -33.67 -6.10
CA ALA A 108 46.11 -34.00 -7.49
C ALA A 108 46.25 -35.51 -7.74
N LYS A 109 46.89 -36.26 -6.82
CA LYS A 109 47.04 -37.72 -6.92
C LYS A 109 45.70 -38.45 -6.83
N GLU A 110 44.82 -38.00 -5.92
CA GLU A 110 43.49 -38.59 -5.75
C GLU A 110 42.64 -38.41 -7.02
N TRP A 111 42.73 -37.24 -7.68
CA TRP A 111 42.07 -36.99 -8.96
C TRP A 111 42.64 -37.83 -10.11
N GLU A 112 43.95 -38.08 -10.12
CA GLU A 112 44.60 -38.97 -11.09
C GLU A 112 44.08 -40.41 -10.96
N GLU A 113 44.03 -40.93 -9.73
CA GLU A 113 43.59 -42.30 -9.45
C GLU A 113 42.12 -42.52 -9.84
N ARG A 114 41.24 -41.57 -9.49
CA ARG A 114 39.84 -41.55 -9.93
C ARG A 114 39.73 -41.52 -11.46
N GLY A 115 40.61 -40.78 -12.14
CA GLY A 115 40.69 -40.75 -13.60
C GLY A 115 41.12 -42.08 -14.24
N ARG A 116 42.03 -42.83 -13.61
CA ARG A 116 42.45 -44.17 -14.05
C ARG A 116 41.33 -45.20 -13.87
N GLN A 117 40.66 -45.21 -12.72
CA GLN A 117 39.52 -46.08 -12.44
C GLN A 117 38.38 -45.86 -13.45
N PHE A 118 38.09 -44.59 -13.79
CA PHE A 118 37.08 -44.26 -14.79
C PHE A 118 37.43 -44.80 -16.20
N ARG A 119 38.72 -44.77 -16.59
CA ARG A 119 39.19 -45.34 -17.86
C ARG A 119 39.08 -46.87 -17.87
N ALA A 120 39.46 -47.55 -16.79
CA ALA A 120 39.33 -49.00 -16.64
C ALA A 120 37.88 -49.47 -16.70
N ALA A 121 36.98 -48.82 -15.94
CA ALA A 121 35.55 -49.12 -15.95
C ALA A 121 34.89 -48.88 -17.32
N ARG A 122 35.41 -47.96 -18.13
CA ARG A 122 34.96 -47.79 -19.53
C ARG A 122 35.37 -48.97 -20.41
N HIS A 123 36.60 -49.44 -20.27
CA HIS A 123 37.09 -50.58 -21.03
C HIS A 123 36.29 -51.86 -20.71
N GLN A 124 36.05 -52.10 -19.42
CA GLN A 124 35.24 -53.22 -18.96
C GLN A 124 33.80 -53.17 -19.51
N ARG A 125 33.15 -52.01 -19.47
CA ARG A 125 31.81 -51.83 -20.07
C ARG A 125 31.76 -52.12 -21.57
N ARG A 126 32.84 -51.83 -22.31
CA ARG A 126 32.92 -52.17 -23.75
C ARG A 126 33.08 -53.69 -23.95
N MET A 127 33.87 -54.34 -23.12
CA MET A 127 34.03 -55.80 -23.15
C MET A 127 32.74 -56.53 -22.75
N ASP A 128 32.01 -56.01 -21.77
CA ASP A 128 30.70 -56.53 -21.40
C ASP A 128 29.69 -56.40 -22.54
N LEU A 129 29.72 -55.29 -23.29
CA LEU A 129 28.83 -55.07 -24.43
C LEU A 129 29.09 -56.03 -25.60
N LEU A 130 30.36 -56.44 -25.79
CA LEU A 130 30.76 -57.43 -26.79
C LEU A 130 30.36 -58.87 -26.40
N THR A 131 30.36 -59.18 -25.11
CA THR A 131 29.98 -60.51 -24.59
C THR A 131 28.48 -60.63 -24.29
N LEU A 132 27.76 -59.50 -24.31
CA LEU A 132 26.32 -59.39 -24.06
C LEU A 132 25.45 -60.26 -24.97
N PRO A 133 25.69 -60.37 -26.30
CA PRO A 133 24.84 -61.18 -27.19
C PRO A 133 24.89 -62.66 -26.82
N GLN A 134 26.08 -63.17 -26.48
CA GLN A 134 26.28 -64.58 -26.13
C GLN A 134 25.66 -64.91 -24.76
N ARG A 135 25.81 -64.02 -23.78
CA ARG A 135 25.20 -64.17 -22.45
C ARG A 135 23.68 -64.06 -22.53
N ALA A 136 23.15 -63.11 -23.30
CA ALA A 136 21.72 -62.94 -23.52
C ALA A 136 21.09 -64.12 -24.26
N ALA A 137 21.74 -64.66 -25.29
CA ALA A 137 21.26 -65.84 -26.01
C ALA A 137 21.19 -67.08 -25.10
N LYS A 138 22.24 -67.34 -24.32
CA LYS A 138 22.25 -68.44 -23.34
C LYS A 138 21.16 -68.27 -22.27
N ALA A 139 21.00 -67.06 -21.74
CA ALA A 139 19.98 -66.76 -20.75
C ALA A 139 18.55 -66.90 -21.32
N MET A 140 18.32 -66.50 -22.57
CA MET A 140 17.02 -66.70 -23.23
C MET A 140 16.69 -68.18 -23.40
N VAL A 141 17.62 -68.99 -23.89
CA VAL A 141 17.38 -70.43 -24.10
C VAL A 141 17.06 -71.13 -22.78
N VAL A 142 17.88 -70.91 -21.75
CA VAL A 142 17.67 -71.51 -20.42
C VAL A 142 16.38 -70.99 -19.77
N GLY A 143 16.10 -69.69 -19.90
CA GLY A 143 14.90 -69.06 -19.37
C GLY A 143 13.62 -69.61 -19.99
N THR A 144 13.56 -69.75 -21.31
CA THR A 144 12.39 -70.29 -22.01
C THR A 144 12.12 -71.74 -21.62
N VAL A 145 13.14 -72.61 -21.61
CA VAL A 145 12.97 -74.02 -21.24
C VAL A 145 12.48 -74.17 -19.80
N THR A 146 13.05 -73.40 -18.87
CA THR A 146 12.67 -73.44 -17.45
C THR A 146 11.25 -72.90 -17.23
N ALA A 147 10.89 -71.80 -17.89
CA ALA A 147 9.56 -71.19 -17.77
C ALA A 147 8.47 -72.08 -18.37
N THR A 148 8.68 -72.64 -19.56
CA THR A 148 7.72 -73.55 -20.20
C THR A 148 7.53 -74.83 -19.38
N GLY A 149 8.62 -75.42 -18.88
CA GLY A 149 8.54 -76.60 -18.00
C GLY A 149 7.79 -76.31 -16.70
N GLY A 150 8.04 -75.16 -16.07
CA GLY A 150 7.33 -74.73 -14.86
C GLY A 150 5.84 -74.50 -15.10
N LEU A 151 5.47 -73.83 -16.19
CA LEU A 151 4.06 -73.58 -16.54
C LEU A 151 3.31 -74.87 -16.89
N LEU A 152 3.96 -75.84 -17.55
CA LEU A 152 3.39 -77.17 -17.79
C LEU A 152 3.19 -77.94 -16.48
N GLY A 153 4.14 -77.85 -15.53
CA GLY A 153 4.00 -78.45 -14.21
C GLY A 153 2.81 -77.87 -13.43
N VAL A 154 2.67 -76.54 -13.43
CA VAL A 154 1.52 -75.85 -12.81
C VAL A 154 0.20 -76.21 -13.49
N GLY A 155 0.17 -76.27 -14.82
CA GLY A 155 -1.01 -76.67 -15.57
C GLY A 155 -1.42 -78.12 -15.29
N THR A 156 -0.45 -79.02 -15.15
CA THR A 156 -0.71 -80.42 -14.80
C THR A 156 -1.31 -80.55 -13.40
N LEU A 157 -0.81 -79.79 -12.42
CA LEU A 157 -1.40 -79.75 -11.07
C LEU A 157 -2.84 -79.20 -11.08
N LEU A 158 -3.10 -78.16 -11.87
CA LEU A 158 -4.45 -77.61 -12.06
C LEU A 158 -5.42 -78.61 -12.70
N ALA A 159 -4.98 -79.33 -13.73
CA ALA A 159 -5.79 -80.36 -14.37
C ALA A 159 -6.15 -81.52 -13.44
N ILE A 160 -5.24 -81.90 -12.53
CA ILE A 160 -5.50 -82.92 -11.51
C ILE A 160 -6.49 -82.39 -10.46
N ALA A 161 -6.33 -81.14 -10.02
CA ALA A 161 -7.18 -80.53 -9.00
C ALA A 161 -8.63 -80.34 -9.47
N GLU A 162 -8.83 -79.84 -10.68
CA GLU A 162 -10.15 -79.52 -11.25
C GLU A 162 -10.80 -80.69 -12.02
N LYS A 163 -10.06 -81.81 -12.20
CA LYS A 163 -10.47 -82.98 -13.01
C LYS A 163 -10.84 -82.63 -14.46
N ASP A 164 -10.28 -81.53 -14.99
CA ASP A 164 -10.47 -81.10 -16.37
C ASP A 164 -9.12 -81.15 -17.13
N PRO A 165 -8.97 -82.03 -18.14
CA PRO A 165 -7.74 -82.16 -18.89
C PRO A 165 -7.39 -80.93 -19.75
N SER A 166 -8.36 -80.05 -20.02
CA SER A 166 -8.10 -78.82 -20.78
C SER A 166 -7.26 -77.79 -19.99
N MET A 167 -7.21 -77.92 -18.66
CA MET A 167 -6.51 -76.98 -17.77
C MET A 167 -4.98 -77.12 -17.80
N VAL A 168 -4.43 -78.15 -18.44
CA VAL A 168 -2.97 -78.36 -18.58
C VAL A 168 -2.32 -77.20 -19.34
N LEU A 169 -3.01 -76.63 -20.32
CA LEU A 169 -2.48 -75.55 -21.16
C LEU A 169 -2.89 -74.15 -20.67
N ALA A 170 -3.78 -74.04 -19.69
CA ALA A 170 -4.32 -72.76 -19.24
C ALA A 170 -3.25 -71.76 -18.76
N PRO A 171 -2.22 -72.14 -17.97
CA PRO A 171 -1.16 -71.21 -17.56
C PRO A 171 -0.29 -70.73 -18.73
N ILE A 172 -0.11 -71.57 -19.76
CA ILE A 172 0.63 -71.22 -20.96
C ILE A 172 -0.17 -70.21 -21.79
N MET A 173 -1.46 -70.47 -22.01
CA MET A 173 -2.35 -69.57 -22.73
C MET A 173 -2.48 -68.21 -22.01
N GLY A 174 -2.62 -68.21 -20.67
CA GLY A 174 -2.63 -66.98 -19.88
C GLY A 174 -1.33 -66.18 -19.98
N THR A 175 -0.17 -66.85 -20.02
CA THR A 175 1.12 -66.20 -20.23
C THR A 175 1.24 -65.60 -21.63
N ILE A 176 0.77 -66.32 -22.67
CA ILE A 176 0.73 -65.81 -24.04
C ILE A 176 -0.17 -64.58 -24.13
N ASP A 177 -1.34 -64.61 -23.49
CA ASP A 177 -2.27 -63.47 -23.44
C ASP A 177 -1.68 -62.25 -22.70
N ALA A 178 -0.95 -62.48 -21.61
CA ALA A 178 -0.22 -61.43 -20.91
C ALA A 178 0.90 -60.83 -21.77
N ILE A 179 1.67 -61.65 -22.49
CA ILE A 179 2.69 -61.20 -23.44
C ILE A 179 2.05 -60.41 -24.58
N ARG A 180 0.92 -60.88 -25.13
CA ARG A 180 0.15 -60.16 -26.15
C ARG A 180 -0.24 -58.77 -25.67
N TRP A 181 -0.82 -58.66 -24.47
CA TRP A 181 -1.19 -57.36 -23.90
C TRP A 181 0.02 -56.47 -23.60
N ALA A 182 1.14 -57.04 -23.11
CA ALA A 182 2.38 -56.28 -22.92
C ALA A 182 2.91 -55.71 -24.24
N VAL A 183 2.90 -56.52 -25.32
CA VAL A 183 3.27 -56.05 -26.66
C VAL A 183 2.30 -54.96 -27.13
N VAL A 184 1.00 -55.13 -26.96
CA VAL A 184 0.01 -54.09 -27.32
C VAL A 184 0.27 -52.78 -26.57
N ILE A 185 0.49 -52.83 -25.26
CA ILE A 185 0.81 -51.65 -24.43
C ILE A 185 2.10 -50.99 -24.92
N VAL A 186 3.17 -51.76 -25.15
CA VAL A 186 4.43 -51.23 -25.65
C VAL A 186 4.23 -50.58 -27.02
N THR A 187 3.54 -51.24 -27.95
CA THR A 187 3.31 -50.71 -29.31
C THR A 187 2.48 -49.43 -29.27
N LEU A 188 1.46 -49.37 -28.40
CA LEU A 188 0.60 -48.21 -28.22
C LEU A 188 1.32 -47.03 -27.57
N VAL A 189 2.19 -47.29 -26.58
CA VAL A 189 2.92 -46.25 -25.84
C VAL A 189 4.15 -45.76 -26.63
N TRP A 190 4.79 -46.64 -27.40
CA TRP A 190 6.05 -46.35 -28.09
C TRP A 190 5.91 -45.27 -29.16
N GLY A 191 4.83 -45.30 -29.96
CA GLY A 191 4.55 -44.28 -30.98
C GLY A 191 4.47 -42.86 -30.40
N PRO A 192 3.55 -42.61 -29.45
CA PRO A 192 3.45 -41.33 -28.74
C PRO A 192 4.73 -40.95 -27.99
N ALA A 193 5.40 -41.90 -27.33
CA ALA A 193 6.63 -41.62 -26.60
C ALA A 193 7.77 -41.14 -27.52
N LEU A 194 7.96 -41.79 -28.67
CA LEU A 194 8.94 -41.35 -29.67
C LEU A 194 8.58 -39.99 -30.27
N TRP A 195 7.29 -39.72 -30.44
CA TRP A 195 6.83 -38.42 -30.93
C TRP A 195 7.03 -37.30 -29.91
N LEU A 196 6.80 -37.57 -28.61
CA LEU A 196 6.97 -36.60 -27.53
C LEU A 196 8.42 -36.38 -27.10
N ALA A 197 9.30 -37.37 -27.27
CA ALA A 197 10.68 -37.32 -26.79
C ALA A 197 11.49 -36.12 -27.34
N PRO A 198 11.44 -35.76 -28.64
CA PRO A 198 12.10 -34.56 -29.16
C PRO A 198 11.57 -33.27 -28.54
N TRP A 199 10.27 -33.17 -28.29
CA TRP A 199 9.65 -32.00 -27.67
C TRP A 199 10.05 -31.85 -26.20
N LEU A 200 10.04 -32.95 -25.45
CA LEU A 200 10.51 -32.97 -24.06
C LEU A 200 12.01 -32.65 -23.97
N GLY A 201 12.81 -33.17 -24.92
CA GLY A 201 14.22 -32.82 -25.05
C GLY A 201 14.44 -31.33 -25.33
N PHE A 202 13.70 -30.77 -26.29
CA PHE A 202 13.74 -29.35 -26.63
C PHE A 202 13.32 -28.46 -25.45
N LEU A 203 12.23 -28.81 -24.76
CA LEU A 203 11.78 -28.13 -23.54
C LEU A 203 12.81 -28.24 -22.40
N GLY A 204 13.46 -29.39 -22.27
CA GLY A 204 14.53 -29.61 -21.30
C GLY A 204 15.75 -28.72 -21.56
N LEU A 205 16.17 -28.58 -22.82
CA LEU A 205 17.24 -27.67 -23.23
C LEU A 205 16.85 -26.22 -22.97
N TRP A 206 15.65 -25.82 -23.39
CA TRP A 206 15.12 -24.48 -23.17
C TRP A 206 15.06 -24.12 -21.67
N ASN A 207 14.52 -25.01 -20.83
CA ASN A 207 14.44 -24.80 -19.38
C ASN A 207 15.83 -24.70 -18.73
N THR A 208 16.78 -25.54 -19.18
CA THR A 208 18.17 -25.50 -18.69
C THR A 208 18.85 -24.18 -19.04
N GLY A 209 18.67 -23.67 -20.26
CA GLY A 209 19.22 -22.37 -20.66
C GLY A 209 18.55 -21.18 -19.99
N ARG A 210 17.22 -21.26 -19.75
CA ARG A 210 16.47 -20.23 -19.01
C ARG A 210 16.96 -20.08 -17.57
N ARG A 211 17.13 -21.20 -16.84
CA ARG A 211 17.60 -21.20 -15.44
C ARG A 211 19.02 -20.65 -15.26
N ARG A 212 19.83 -20.61 -16.31
CA ARG A 212 21.21 -20.10 -16.28
C ARG A 212 21.38 -18.72 -16.91
N GLY A 213 20.30 -18.07 -17.34
CA GLY A 213 20.38 -16.75 -17.94
C GLY A 213 21.17 -16.72 -19.25
N ALA A 214 21.01 -17.74 -20.12
CA ALA A 214 21.78 -17.83 -21.36
C ALA A 214 21.42 -16.77 -22.43
N ALA A 215 20.33 -16.00 -22.23
CA ALA A 215 19.92 -14.97 -23.16
C ALA A 215 20.66 -13.65 -22.93
N PRO A 216 21.06 -12.93 -23.99
CA PRO A 216 21.74 -11.64 -23.85
C PRO A 216 20.79 -10.57 -23.29
N ASN A 217 21.32 -9.66 -22.46
CA ASN A 217 20.52 -8.68 -21.71
C ASN A 217 19.56 -7.88 -22.59
N TRP A 218 19.96 -7.42 -23.78
CA TRP A 218 19.10 -6.64 -24.69
C TRP A 218 17.86 -7.40 -25.21
N ALA A 219 17.87 -8.73 -25.18
CA ALA A 219 16.77 -9.60 -25.59
C ALA A 219 15.83 -9.98 -24.44
N LEU A 220 16.19 -9.65 -23.18
CA LEU A 220 15.35 -9.86 -22.02
C LEU A 220 14.17 -8.84 -21.98
N PRO A 221 13.05 -9.17 -21.32
CA PRO A 221 11.99 -8.21 -21.02
C PRO A 221 12.54 -6.92 -20.38
N ALA A 222 11.85 -5.78 -20.57
CA ALA A 222 12.26 -4.54 -19.92
C ALA A 222 12.37 -4.68 -18.39
N ARG A 223 11.47 -5.47 -17.78
CA ARG A 223 11.46 -5.84 -16.37
C ARG A 223 12.74 -6.57 -15.92
N GLU A 224 13.17 -7.59 -16.65
CA GLU A 224 14.39 -8.37 -16.33
C GLU A 224 15.67 -7.63 -16.73
N ARG A 225 15.60 -6.68 -17.66
CA ARG A 225 16.69 -5.75 -17.98
C ARG A 225 16.91 -4.70 -16.89
N ALA A 226 15.83 -4.31 -16.21
CA ALA A 226 15.84 -3.35 -15.11
C ALA A 226 16.26 -4.01 -13.78
N ALA A 227 16.14 -5.33 -13.64
CA ALA A 227 16.73 -6.08 -12.54
C ALA A 227 18.27 -5.90 -12.59
N GLY A 228 18.76 -4.90 -11.87
CA GLY A 228 20.18 -4.55 -11.80
C GLY A 228 21.05 -5.74 -11.39
N ALA A 229 22.37 -5.59 -11.53
CA ALA A 229 23.30 -6.64 -11.14
C ALA A 229 23.00 -7.15 -9.70
N PRO A 230 23.09 -8.47 -9.45
CA PRO A 230 22.82 -9.02 -8.14
C PRO A 230 23.77 -8.42 -7.11
N ILE A 231 23.26 -8.09 -5.93
CA ILE A 231 24.07 -7.54 -4.84
C ILE A 231 24.94 -8.67 -4.27
N THR A 232 26.24 -8.60 -4.53
CA THR A 232 27.23 -9.55 -3.99
C THR A 232 27.99 -8.92 -2.83
N PRO A 233 28.60 -9.73 -1.92
CA PRO A 233 29.44 -9.20 -0.85
C PRO A 233 30.55 -8.29 -1.36
N SER A 234 31.18 -8.65 -2.50
CA SER A 234 32.23 -7.84 -3.13
C SER A 234 31.74 -6.46 -3.60
N ILE A 235 30.50 -6.36 -4.09
CA ILE A 235 29.89 -5.09 -4.49
C ILE A 235 29.61 -4.23 -3.25
N VAL A 236 29.06 -4.82 -2.18
CA VAL A 236 28.79 -4.10 -0.93
C VAL A 236 30.07 -3.56 -0.30
N VAL A 237 31.10 -4.40 -0.18
CA VAL A 237 32.43 -3.98 0.33
C VAL A 237 33.02 -2.86 -0.52
N THR A 238 32.99 -3.00 -1.85
CA THR A 238 33.50 -1.98 -2.78
C THR A 238 32.74 -0.66 -2.61
N ALA A 239 31.40 -0.74 -2.48
CA ALA A 239 30.57 0.44 -2.28
C ALA A 239 30.86 1.15 -0.95
N LEU A 240 31.12 0.40 0.12
CA LEU A 240 31.53 0.93 1.43
C LEU A 240 32.93 1.57 1.39
N ARG A 241 33.90 0.92 0.73
CA ARG A 241 35.26 1.45 0.54
C ARG A 241 35.26 2.80 -0.19
N ASP A 242 34.39 2.93 -1.18
CA ASP A 242 34.29 4.10 -2.04
C ASP A 242 33.25 5.13 -1.56
N LEU A 243 32.66 4.90 -0.38
CA LEU A 243 31.74 5.82 0.31
C LEU A 243 32.43 7.15 0.68
N GLY A 244 33.75 7.15 0.78
CA GLY A 244 34.58 8.33 1.03
C GLY A 244 34.78 8.67 2.51
N ILE A 245 34.59 7.69 3.40
CA ILE A 245 34.96 7.79 4.82
C ILE A 245 36.40 7.26 4.90
N ALA A 246 37.37 8.14 5.18
CA ALA A 246 38.79 7.80 5.09
C ALA A 246 39.21 6.68 6.07
N PRO A 247 38.77 6.69 7.36
CA PRO A 247 39.05 5.59 8.27
C PRO A 247 38.48 4.25 7.78
N LEU A 248 37.22 4.24 7.33
CA LEU A 248 36.55 3.03 6.80
C LEU A 248 37.32 2.44 5.61
N ARG A 249 37.72 3.29 4.66
CA ARG A 249 38.51 2.88 3.48
C ARG A 249 39.85 2.29 3.88
N ALA A 250 40.56 2.93 4.82
CA ALA A 250 41.86 2.46 5.28
C ALA A 250 41.75 1.09 5.98
N SER A 251 40.75 0.92 6.84
CA SER A 251 40.46 -0.35 7.50
C SER A 251 40.14 -1.46 6.50
N ILE A 252 39.25 -1.22 5.52
CA ILE A 252 38.90 -2.22 4.50
C ILE A 252 40.13 -2.68 3.71
N LYS A 253 41.05 -1.75 3.37
CA LYS A 253 42.29 -2.09 2.64
C LYS A 253 43.31 -2.85 3.48
N ALA A 254 43.27 -2.69 4.79
CA ALA A 254 44.20 -3.35 5.71
C ALA A 254 43.77 -4.78 6.09
N MET A 255 42.50 -5.15 5.83
CA MET A 255 41.99 -6.50 6.12
C MET A 255 42.45 -7.51 5.06
N GLU A 256 42.90 -8.69 5.49
CA GLU A 256 43.39 -9.76 4.60
C GLU A 256 42.31 -10.28 3.64
N ASP A 257 41.04 -10.23 4.06
CA ASP A 257 39.87 -10.66 3.28
C ASP A 257 39.21 -9.52 2.48
N ASN A 258 39.91 -8.38 2.34
CA ASN A 258 39.40 -7.16 1.74
C ASN A 258 38.10 -6.62 2.37
N GLY A 259 37.79 -6.93 3.63
CA GLY A 259 36.60 -6.44 4.33
C GLY A 259 35.37 -7.34 4.24
N ALA A 260 35.50 -8.57 3.72
CA ALA A 260 34.40 -9.53 3.67
C ALA A 260 33.85 -9.88 5.06
N GLY A 261 34.72 -10.00 6.07
CA GLY A 261 34.37 -10.32 7.45
C GLY A 261 33.59 -9.22 8.19
N MET A 262 33.44 -8.03 7.58
CA MET A 262 32.54 -7.01 8.09
C MET A 262 31.07 -7.30 7.77
N LEU A 263 30.78 -8.16 6.80
CA LEU A 263 29.43 -8.41 6.32
C LEU A 263 28.86 -9.70 6.93
N SER A 264 27.60 -9.64 7.36
CA SER A 264 26.81 -10.86 7.58
C SER A 264 26.55 -11.58 6.24
N PRO A 265 26.09 -12.84 6.27
CA PRO A 265 25.47 -13.44 5.11
C PRO A 265 24.38 -12.54 4.53
N ILE A 266 24.36 -12.39 3.21
CA ILE A 266 23.30 -11.67 2.51
C ILE A 266 22.06 -12.57 2.49
N VAL A 267 20.98 -12.11 3.10
CA VAL A 267 19.71 -12.84 3.18
C VAL A 267 18.69 -12.24 2.24
N LEU A 268 17.88 -13.08 1.60
CA LEU A 268 16.72 -12.62 0.84
C LEU A 268 15.69 -12.06 1.82
N ALA A 269 15.21 -10.85 1.55
CA ALA A 269 14.23 -10.17 2.38
C ALA A 269 13.24 -9.42 1.49
N GLY A 270 12.15 -10.09 1.14
CA GLY A 270 11.13 -9.55 0.25
C GLY A 270 11.59 -9.42 -1.18
N CYS A 271 11.32 -8.26 -1.77
CA CYS A 271 11.77 -7.88 -3.11
C CYS A 271 13.19 -7.30 -3.10
N GLY A 272 14.07 -7.83 -2.27
CA GLY A 272 15.43 -7.33 -2.08
C GLY A 272 16.27 -8.22 -1.18
N VAL A 273 17.40 -7.68 -0.74
CA VAL A 273 18.36 -8.35 0.14
C VAL A 273 18.65 -7.53 1.38
N GLU A 274 18.97 -8.22 2.48
CA GLU A 274 19.45 -7.61 3.70
C GLU A 274 20.86 -8.08 4.03
N VAL A 275 21.68 -7.14 4.52
CA VAL A 275 23.02 -7.40 5.04
C VAL A 275 23.29 -6.51 6.25
N ASP A 276 23.79 -7.11 7.32
CA ASP A 276 24.32 -6.40 8.47
C ASP A 276 25.81 -6.13 8.25
N ILE A 277 26.21 -4.87 8.46
CA ILE A 277 27.55 -4.34 8.19
C ILE A 277 28.18 -3.91 9.51
N THR A 278 29.07 -4.72 10.07
CA THR A 278 29.81 -4.39 11.28
C THR A 278 30.99 -3.49 10.94
N LEU A 279 30.93 -2.24 11.41
CA LEU A 279 31.92 -1.23 11.09
C LEU A 279 33.21 -1.38 11.92
N PRO A 280 34.39 -1.12 11.32
CA PRO A 280 35.67 -1.09 12.03
C PRO A 280 35.77 0.11 12.97
N THR A 281 36.70 0.03 13.94
CA THR A 281 37.02 1.15 14.84
C THR A 281 37.44 2.39 14.05
N GLY A 282 36.91 3.56 14.41
CA GLY A 282 37.23 4.83 13.75
C GLY A 282 36.23 5.26 12.67
N SER A 283 35.19 4.47 12.41
CA SER A 283 34.02 4.86 11.61
C SER A 283 32.74 4.74 12.44
N SER A 284 31.78 5.64 12.22
CA SER A 284 30.50 5.63 12.95
C SER A 284 29.32 5.21 12.07
N THR A 285 28.30 4.62 12.68
CA THR A 285 27.03 4.29 12.01
C THR A 285 26.36 5.54 11.43
N ALA A 286 26.42 6.66 12.16
CA ALA A 286 25.87 7.95 11.74
C ALA A 286 26.54 8.47 10.45
N GLU A 287 27.86 8.38 10.32
CA GLU A 287 28.58 8.81 9.11
C GLU A 287 28.18 7.98 7.88
N VAL A 288 27.98 6.67 8.05
CA VAL A 288 27.54 5.78 6.97
C VAL A 288 26.10 6.08 6.57
N MET A 289 25.20 6.21 7.55
CA MET A 289 23.79 6.54 7.32
C MET A 289 23.61 7.88 6.62
N ALA A 290 24.38 8.91 7.01
CA ALA A 290 24.36 10.23 6.38
C ALA A 290 24.77 10.19 4.89
N ARG A 291 25.50 9.15 4.47
CA ARG A 291 25.96 8.96 3.08
C ARG A 291 25.14 7.94 2.30
N ARG A 292 23.90 7.65 2.74
CA ARG A 292 22.97 6.72 2.09
C ARG A 292 22.87 6.91 0.57
N ARG A 293 22.70 8.15 0.11
CA ARG A 293 22.61 8.46 -1.33
C ARG A 293 23.85 7.98 -2.10
N LYS A 294 25.03 8.31 -1.61
CA LYS A 294 26.29 7.90 -2.22
C LYS A 294 26.50 6.39 -2.15
N LEU A 295 26.07 5.76 -1.06
CA LEU A 295 26.09 4.30 -0.95
C LEU A 295 25.19 3.66 -2.01
N ALA A 296 23.98 4.18 -2.22
CA ALA A 296 23.07 3.71 -3.26
C ALA A 296 23.67 3.87 -4.67
N GLU A 297 24.23 5.04 -4.97
CA GLU A 297 24.95 5.29 -6.24
C GLU A 297 26.09 4.28 -6.45
N ASN A 298 26.90 4.02 -5.41
CA ASN A 298 27.97 3.02 -5.45
C ASN A 298 27.47 1.58 -5.62
N LEU A 299 26.25 1.27 -5.15
CA LEU A 299 25.58 -0.03 -5.33
C LEU A 299 24.86 -0.15 -6.68
N ASN A 300 24.90 0.89 -7.52
CA ASN A 300 24.10 1.02 -8.74
C ASN A 300 22.60 0.81 -8.46
N ARG A 301 22.11 1.53 -7.45
CA ARG A 301 20.71 1.58 -7.01
C ARG A 301 20.27 3.04 -6.85
N HIS A 302 18.96 3.26 -6.94
CA HIS A 302 18.39 4.54 -6.59
C HIS A 302 18.36 4.72 -5.07
N GLU A 303 18.37 5.97 -4.59
CA GLU A 303 18.40 6.25 -3.14
C GLU A 303 17.20 5.63 -2.39
N HIS A 304 16.02 5.59 -3.01
CA HIS A 304 14.81 5.01 -2.43
C HIS A 304 14.83 3.48 -2.40
N GLU A 305 15.77 2.83 -3.08
CA GLU A 305 15.95 1.37 -3.08
C GLU A 305 16.91 0.92 -1.97
N VAL A 306 17.51 1.85 -1.21
CA VAL A 306 18.48 1.53 -0.16
C VAL A 306 18.03 2.13 1.16
N HIS A 307 17.69 1.27 2.11
CA HIS A 307 17.29 1.65 3.46
C HIS A 307 18.37 1.23 4.46
N LEU A 308 18.76 2.18 5.30
CA LEU A 308 19.76 1.98 6.35
C LEU A 308 19.10 2.17 7.71
N SER A 309 19.36 1.24 8.62
CA SER A 309 18.94 1.34 10.01
C SER A 309 20.08 0.90 10.94
N VAL A 310 20.01 1.31 12.21
CA VAL A 310 20.95 0.84 13.23
C VAL A 310 20.55 -0.57 13.66
N ALA A 311 21.46 -1.54 13.59
CA ALA A 311 21.20 -2.90 14.06
C ALA A 311 21.38 -2.97 15.60
N PRO A 312 20.76 -3.95 16.29
CA PRO A 312 20.98 -4.15 17.73
C PRO A 312 22.44 -4.41 18.12
N ALA A 313 23.23 -4.98 17.20
CA ALA A 313 24.64 -5.22 17.40
C ALA A 313 25.47 -3.92 17.38
N ALA A 314 26.46 -3.82 18.25
CA ALA A 314 27.29 -2.62 18.37
C ALA A 314 28.00 -2.28 17.05
N ARG A 315 28.05 -0.98 16.72
CA ARG A 315 28.69 -0.43 15.50
C ARG A 315 28.21 -1.09 14.20
N THR A 316 26.99 -1.61 14.16
CA THR A 316 26.48 -2.35 13.01
C THR A 316 25.37 -1.57 12.32
N VAL A 317 25.51 -1.39 11.01
CA VAL A 317 24.47 -0.81 10.15
C VAL A 317 23.78 -1.94 9.41
N ARG A 318 22.46 -2.00 9.49
CA ARG A 318 21.64 -2.89 8.67
C ARG A 318 21.33 -2.18 7.36
N ALA A 319 21.69 -2.79 6.25
CA ALA A 319 21.34 -2.32 4.92
C ALA A 319 20.33 -3.26 4.28
N TRP A 320 19.13 -2.75 4.00
CA TRP A 320 18.18 -3.41 3.13
C TRP A 320 18.23 -2.75 1.75
N ILE A 321 18.45 -3.55 0.71
CA ILE A 321 18.68 -3.12 -0.66
C ILE A 321 17.64 -3.80 -1.54
N ALA A 322 16.73 -3.02 -2.10
CA ALA A 322 15.70 -3.51 -3.00
C ALA A 322 16.31 -3.98 -4.34
N ASP A 323 15.62 -4.93 -4.96
CA ASP A 323 15.79 -5.22 -6.38
C ASP A 323 15.43 -3.97 -7.17
N SER A 324 16.20 -3.70 -8.22
CA SER A 324 16.03 -2.44 -8.95
C SER A 324 14.67 -2.39 -9.64
N GLY A 325 13.95 -1.29 -9.43
CA GLY A 325 12.59 -1.05 -9.89
C GLY A 325 11.49 -1.78 -9.11
N ALA A 326 11.81 -2.63 -8.13
CA ALA A 326 10.79 -3.41 -7.42
C ALA A 326 9.81 -2.53 -6.60
N LEU A 327 10.30 -1.41 -6.07
CA LEU A 327 9.49 -0.47 -5.30
C LEU A 327 8.57 0.41 -6.17
N ASP A 328 8.83 0.49 -7.48
CA ASP A 328 7.99 1.22 -8.43
C ASP A 328 6.80 0.37 -8.91
N GLU A 329 6.83 -0.95 -8.72
CA GLU A 329 5.73 -1.84 -9.12
C GLU A 329 4.54 -1.68 -8.18
N PRO A 330 3.30 -1.51 -8.67
CA PRO A 330 2.12 -1.40 -7.81
C PRO A 330 1.97 -2.67 -6.95
N ILE A 331 1.52 -2.49 -5.71
CA ILE A 331 1.21 -3.62 -4.84
C ILE A 331 -0.16 -4.21 -5.23
N GLY A 332 -0.40 -5.46 -4.83
CA GLY A 332 -1.65 -6.16 -5.12
C GLY A 332 -2.90 -5.46 -4.55
N PRO A 333 -4.11 -5.89 -5.00
CA PRO A 333 -5.37 -5.32 -4.54
C PRO A 333 -5.55 -5.51 -3.03
N SER A 334 -6.38 -4.65 -2.43
CA SER A 334 -6.67 -4.71 -0.99
C SER A 334 -7.37 -6.01 -0.62
N PRO A 335 -6.93 -6.73 0.43
CA PRO A 335 -7.66 -7.85 1.01
C PRO A 335 -9.11 -7.48 1.36
N VAL A 336 -9.36 -6.23 1.76
CA VAL A 336 -10.69 -5.72 2.12
C VAL A 336 -11.65 -5.71 0.94
N VAL A 337 -11.12 -5.57 -0.28
CA VAL A 337 -11.93 -5.53 -1.52
C VAL A 337 -12.16 -6.94 -2.06
N ILE A 338 -11.11 -7.77 -2.07
CA ILE A 338 -11.13 -9.08 -2.76
C ILE A 338 -11.69 -10.22 -1.90
N ASP A 339 -11.68 -10.09 -0.58
CA ASP A 339 -12.19 -11.12 0.33
C ASP A 339 -13.64 -10.77 0.75
N PRO A 340 -14.66 -11.46 0.20
CA PRO A 340 -16.06 -11.17 0.52
C PRO A 340 -16.43 -11.51 1.97
N ASP A 341 -15.68 -12.42 2.58
CA ASP A 341 -15.90 -12.91 3.95
C ASP A 341 -15.12 -12.11 4.98
N ILE A 342 -14.43 -11.04 4.56
CA ILE A 342 -13.67 -10.21 5.50
C ILE A 342 -14.58 -9.61 6.58
N THR A 343 -14.11 -9.74 7.81
CA THR A 343 -14.71 -9.16 9.01
C THR A 343 -13.68 -8.29 9.73
N ALA A 344 -14.17 -7.32 10.50
CA ALA A 344 -13.35 -6.58 11.45
C ALA A 344 -13.81 -6.87 12.88
N ASP A 345 -12.84 -6.83 13.79
CA ASP A 345 -13.03 -6.86 15.23
C ASP A 345 -12.19 -5.72 15.79
N TYR A 346 -12.83 -4.72 16.40
CA TYR A 346 -12.14 -3.55 16.94
C TYR A 346 -11.08 -3.91 18.00
N THR A 347 -11.30 -4.96 18.79
CA THR A 347 -10.50 -5.31 19.96
C THR A 347 -9.31 -6.22 19.64
N LYS A 348 -9.54 -7.26 18.84
CA LYS A 348 -8.57 -8.31 18.53
C LYS A 348 -8.07 -8.24 17.09
N GLY A 349 -8.84 -7.61 16.21
CA GLY A 349 -8.55 -7.53 14.79
C GLY A 349 -7.36 -6.63 14.47
N ARG A 350 -6.83 -6.82 13.26
CA ARG A 350 -5.80 -5.97 12.68
C ARG A 350 -6.16 -5.66 11.23
N ALA A 351 -6.22 -4.38 10.89
CA ALA A 351 -6.53 -3.92 9.55
C ALA A 351 -5.39 -4.26 8.58
N PRO A 352 -5.68 -4.92 7.44
CA PRO A 352 -4.69 -5.16 6.40
C PRO A 352 -4.46 -3.87 5.60
N TRP A 353 -3.53 -3.04 6.07
CA TRP A 353 -3.35 -1.69 5.52
C TRP A 353 -2.52 -1.68 4.24
N GLY A 354 -1.59 -2.63 4.10
CA GLY A 354 -0.64 -2.65 2.99
C GLY A 354 0.39 -3.76 3.11
N VAL A 355 1.51 -3.56 2.44
CA VAL A 355 2.71 -4.40 2.57
C VAL A 355 3.89 -3.55 3.03
N ASP A 356 4.76 -4.11 3.87
CA ASP A 356 6.01 -3.46 4.18
C ASP A 356 7.00 -3.54 3.01
N LEU A 357 8.18 -2.94 3.15
CA LEU A 357 9.22 -3.00 2.12
C LEU A 357 9.72 -4.43 1.83
N ARG A 358 9.53 -5.36 2.76
CA ARG A 358 9.89 -6.78 2.61
C ARG A 358 8.75 -7.60 2.01
N GLY A 359 7.64 -6.97 1.64
CA GLY A 359 6.48 -7.65 1.09
C GLY A 359 5.67 -8.42 2.15
N ASP A 360 5.98 -8.26 3.43
CA ASP A 360 5.17 -8.82 4.51
C ASP A 360 3.88 -7.98 4.68
N ALA A 361 2.78 -8.64 5.04
CA ALA A 361 1.51 -7.95 5.26
C ALA A 361 1.62 -6.98 6.45
N ALA A 362 1.35 -5.70 6.19
CA ALA A 362 1.34 -4.65 7.19
C ALA A 362 -0.03 -4.58 7.88
N LEU A 363 -0.16 -5.33 8.98
CA LEU A 363 -1.38 -5.42 9.79
C LEU A 363 -1.36 -4.41 10.95
N ILE A 364 -2.39 -3.56 11.03
CA ILE A 364 -2.49 -2.44 11.98
C ILE A 364 -3.57 -2.70 13.02
N SER A 365 -3.24 -2.68 14.30
CA SER A 365 -4.23 -2.70 15.38
C SER A 365 -4.77 -1.28 15.59
N LEU A 366 -6.09 -1.13 15.57
CA LEU A 366 -6.80 0.14 15.79
C LEU A 366 -7.42 0.25 17.18
N TYR A 367 -7.37 -0.83 17.96
CA TYR A 367 -7.92 -0.91 19.31
C TYR A 367 -7.40 0.22 20.21
N GLN A 368 -8.30 1.09 20.67
CA GLN A 368 -8.02 2.22 21.56
C GLN A 368 -6.80 3.06 21.11
N ARG A 369 -6.68 3.39 19.82
CA ARG A 369 -5.56 4.19 19.32
C ARG A 369 -6.04 5.45 18.61
N HIS A 370 -5.54 6.59 19.08
CA HIS A 370 -5.55 7.83 18.32
C HIS A 370 -4.54 7.74 17.17
N MET A 371 -4.87 8.33 16.04
CA MET A 371 -4.04 8.25 14.84
C MET A 371 -3.87 9.62 14.20
N LEU A 372 -2.63 9.94 13.86
CA LEU A 372 -2.28 11.07 13.02
C LEU A 372 -1.72 10.56 11.70
N ILE A 373 -2.26 11.04 10.59
CA ILE A 373 -1.67 10.85 9.27
C ILE A 373 -1.36 12.20 8.62
N THR A 374 -0.13 12.37 8.15
CA THR A 374 0.31 13.61 7.51
C THR A 374 1.02 13.38 6.19
N GLY A 375 1.04 14.40 5.32
CA GLY A 375 1.78 14.38 4.08
C GLY A 375 1.26 15.40 3.07
N LEU A 376 2.08 15.71 2.08
CA LEU A 376 1.72 16.67 1.03
C LEU A 376 0.41 16.29 0.32
N SER A 377 -0.22 17.28 -0.32
CA SER A 377 -1.44 17.06 -1.11
C SER A 377 -1.23 16.03 -2.23
N ASN A 378 -2.31 15.29 -2.54
CA ASN A 378 -2.36 14.29 -3.61
C ASN A 378 -1.33 13.13 -3.49
N GLN A 379 -0.96 12.77 -2.25
CA GLN A 379 -0.05 11.64 -1.99
C GLN A 379 -0.77 10.38 -1.51
N GLY A 380 -2.10 10.43 -1.31
CA GLY A 380 -2.89 9.28 -0.86
C GLY A 380 -3.21 9.28 0.64
N LYS A 381 -3.15 10.44 1.32
CA LYS A 381 -3.51 10.62 2.74
C LYS A 381 -4.94 10.15 3.04
N THR A 382 -5.93 10.77 2.40
CA THR A 382 -7.35 10.45 2.58
C THR A 382 -7.65 9.00 2.20
N ALA A 383 -7.12 8.52 1.06
CA ALA A 383 -7.29 7.12 0.64
C ALA A 383 -6.72 6.12 1.67
N SER A 384 -5.52 6.39 2.21
CA SER A 384 -4.89 5.53 3.23
C SER A 384 -5.65 5.53 4.55
N LEU A 385 -6.16 6.69 4.97
CA LEU A 385 -6.99 6.84 6.18
C LEU A 385 -8.33 6.12 6.02
N ARG A 386 -9.00 6.34 4.90
CA ARG A 386 -10.29 5.75 4.53
C ARG A 386 -10.21 4.24 4.40
N ALA A 387 -9.10 3.67 3.90
CA ALA A 387 -8.92 2.22 3.85
C ALA A 387 -9.01 1.56 5.23
N LEU A 388 -8.45 2.19 6.27
CA LEU A 388 -8.56 1.72 7.65
C LEU A 388 -10.00 1.86 8.19
N ALA A 389 -10.65 2.99 7.91
CA ALA A 389 -12.03 3.22 8.31
C ALA A 389 -13.02 2.24 7.65
N LEU A 390 -12.85 1.96 6.36
CA LEU A 390 -13.65 0.99 5.61
C LEU A 390 -13.50 -0.42 6.17
N TRP A 391 -12.27 -0.86 6.46
CA TRP A 391 -12.06 -2.14 7.15
C TRP A 391 -12.78 -2.14 8.50
N LEU A 392 -12.57 -1.11 9.32
CA LEU A 392 -13.14 -1.04 10.66
C LEU A 392 -14.68 -0.99 10.65
N ALA A 393 -15.29 -0.41 9.62
CA ALA A 393 -16.73 -0.34 9.47
C ALA A 393 -17.41 -1.70 9.22
N HIS A 394 -16.65 -2.77 8.92
CA HIS A 394 -17.17 -4.14 8.97
C HIS A 394 -17.53 -4.60 10.39
N ASP A 395 -17.02 -3.95 11.43
CA ASP A 395 -17.44 -4.18 12.81
C ASP A 395 -18.67 -3.30 13.10
N PRO A 396 -19.89 -3.87 13.23
CA PRO A 396 -21.12 -3.11 13.42
C PRO A 396 -21.17 -2.39 14.78
N SER A 397 -20.32 -2.75 15.74
CA SER A 397 -20.28 -2.10 17.06
C SER A 397 -19.58 -0.73 17.03
N VAL A 398 -18.78 -0.44 16.00
CA VAL A 398 -18.00 0.79 15.93
C VAL A 398 -18.84 1.93 15.36
N VAL A 399 -18.99 3.02 16.11
CA VAL A 399 -19.64 4.26 15.68
C VAL A 399 -18.62 5.21 15.06
N PHE A 400 -19.00 5.86 13.95
CA PHE A 400 -18.15 6.84 13.26
C PHE A 400 -18.80 8.21 13.25
N TRP A 401 -18.03 9.22 13.63
CA TRP A 401 -18.33 10.64 13.42
C TRP A 401 -17.21 11.25 12.57
N ILE A 402 -17.55 11.83 11.41
CA ILE A 402 -16.57 12.19 10.39
C ILE A 402 -16.75 13.66 10.00
N GLY A 403 -15.67 14.43 10.06
CA GLY A 403 -15.55 15.75 9.48
C GLY A 403 -14.58 15.74 8.30
N ASP A 404 -15.09 15.95 7.08
CA ASP A 404 -14.31 16.17 5.86
C ASP A 404 -14.21 17.68 5.57
N LEU A 405 -13.16 18.30 6.12
CA LEU A 405 -12.91 19.74 5.93
C LEU A 405 -12.24 20.07 4.59
N LYS A 406 -11.97 19.07 3.76
CA LYS A 406 -11.58 19.28 2.36
C LYS A 406 -12.82 19.49 1.48
N GLY A 407 -13.94 18.86 1.83
CA GLY A 407 -15.26 19.10 1.25
C GLY A 407 -15.44 18.61 -0.19
N VAL A 408 -14.57 17.70 -0.66
CA VAL A 408 -14.65 17.16 -2.03
C VAL A 408 -15.49 15.89 -2.13
N GLY A 409 -16.01 15.38 -1.02
CA GLY A 409 -16.85 14.19 -0.99
C GLY A 409 -16.07 12.88 -0.91
N ASP A 410 -14.80 12.91 -0.46
CA ASP A 410 -13.94 11.72 -0.35
C ASP A 410 -14.51 10.71 0.69
N TRP A 411 -15.41 11.18 1.57
CA TRP A 411 -16.04 10.42 2.64
C TRP A 411 -17.53 10.14 2.42
N ARG A 412 -18.15 10.66 1.35
CA ARG A 412 -19.59 10.51 1.07
C ARG A 412 -20.10 9.08 1.08
N MET A 413 -19.25 8.09 0.77
CA MET A 413 -19.67 6.69 0.85
C MET A 413 -20.06 6.25 2.28
N PHE A 414 -19.62 6.97 3.31
CA PHE A 414 -19.99 6.73 4.71
C PHE A 414 -21.40 7.21 5.09
N THR A 415 -22.17 7.87 4.19
CA THR A 415 -23.59 8.13 4.45
C THR A 415 -24.36 6.82 4.66
N GLY A 416 -25.01 6.64 5.79
CA GLY A 416 -25.64 5.38 6.24
C GLY A 416 -24.68 4.41 6.95
N ILE A 417 -23.44 4.82 7.20
CA ILE A 417 -22.43 4.09 8.01
C ILE A 417 -22.03 4.92 9.22
N ALA A 418 -21.73 6.20 9.01
CA ALA A 418 -21.42 7.17 10.05
C ALA A 418 -22.70 7.78 10.61
N GLU A 419 -22.75 8.02 11.92
CA GLU A 419 -23.87 8.75 12.56
C GLU A 419 -23.79 10.25 12.29
N VAL A 420 -22.57 10.78 12.15
CA VAL A 420 -22.30 12.18 11.80
C VAL A 420 -21.32 12.21 10.63
N LEU A 421 -21.67 12.93 9.56
CA LEU A 421 -20.80 13.18 8.42
C LEU A 421 -20.96 14.64 7.97
N ILE A 422 -19.99 15.47 8.33
CA ILE A 422 -19.94 16.88 7.94
C ILE A 422 -18.96 17.01 6.78
N GLU A 423 -19.40 17.54 5.63
CA GLU A 423 -18.57 17.71 4.44
C GLU A 423 -18.53 19.18 4.01
N GLY A 424 -17.36 19.82 4.09
CA GLY A 424 -17.20 21.17 3.57
C GLY A 424 -16.04 21.94 4.20
N PRO A 425 -15.45 22.93 3.49
CA PRO A 425 -14.30 23.68 3.98
C PRO A 425 -14.64 25.04 4.60
N THR A 426 -15.93 25.41 4.74
CA THR A 426 -16.31 26.74 5.24
C THR A 426 -16.20 26.83 6.77
N ASP A 427 -16.19 28.06 7.31
CA ASP A 427 -16.19 28.28 8.76
C ASP A 427 -17.38 27.58 9.44
N ASP A 428 -18.57 27.56 8.84
CA ASP A 428 -19.73 26.83 9.37
C ASP A 428 -19.46 25.32 9.51
N HIS A 429 -18.81 24.70 8.52
CA HIS A 429 -18.44 23.29 8.62
C HIS A 429 -17.36 23.07 9.69
N VAL A 430 -16.44 24.03 9.87
CA VAL A 430 -15.46 23.96 10.97
C VAL A 430 -16.14 24.09 12.32
N ILE A 431 -17.16 24.93 12.44
CA ILE A 431 -18.00 25.07 13.64
C ILE A 431 -18.67 23.75 13.94
N ASP A 432 -19.38 23.16 12.96
CA ASP A 432 -20.04 21.86 13.11
C ASP A 432 -19.04 20.75 13.51
N VAL A 433 -17.85 20.70 12.89
CA VAL A 433 -16.81 19.71 13.24
C VAL A 433 -16.23 19.97 14.63
N THR A 434 -16.13 21.23 15.05
CA THR A 434 -15.70 21.57 16.41
C THR A 434 -16.71 21.12 17.44
N GLU A 435 -17.99 21.34 17.17
CA GLU A 435 -19.09 20.91 18.02
C GLU A 435 -19.18 19.39 18.07
N MET A 436 -18.99 18.70 16.95
CA MET A 436 -18.87 17.23 16.90
C MET A 436 -17.73 16.71 17.80
N ALA A 437 -16.59 17.42 17.85
CA ALA A 437 -15.49 17.05 18.74
C ALA A 437 -15.81 17.33 20.22
N GLU A 438 -16.55 18.41 20.52
CA GLU A 438 -17.03 18.74 21.86
C GLU A 438 -18.09 17.75 22.35
N ASP A 439 -19.05 17.36 21.51
CA ASP A 439 -20.00 16.28 21.76
C ASP A 439 -19.27 14.96 22.06
N GLY A 440 -18.14 14.72 21.37
CA GLY A 440 -17.29 13.55 21.63
C GLY A 440 -16.69 13.57 23.04
N VAL A 441 -16.37 14.76 23.54
CA VAL A 441 -15.93 14.97 24.93
C VAL A 441 -17.09 14.78 25.91
N GLU A 442 -18.28 15.28 25.60
CA GLU A 442 -19.46 15.10 26.43
C GLU A 442 -19.84 13.62 26.57
N GLU A 443 -19.85 12.90 25.45
CA GLU A 443 -20.07 11.46 25.41
C GLU A 443 -18.99 10.70 26.18
N MET A 444 -17.71 11.08 26.01
CA MET A 444 -16.61 10.54 26.81
C MET A 444 -16.83 10.76 28.32
N ASN A 445 -17.21 11.97 28.73
CA ASN A 445 -17.44 12.30 30.15
C ASN A 445 -18.64 11.53 30.71
N ARG A 446 -19.73 11.40 29.95
CA ARG A 446 -20.89 10.58 30.32
C ARG A 446 -20.47 9.14 30.61
N ARG A 447 -19.66 8.55 29.72
CA ARG A 447 -19.13 7.19 29.89
C ARG A 447 -18.19 7.05 31.09
N LEU A 448 -17.37 8.06 31.37
CA LEU A 448 -16.44 8.06 32.51
C LEU A 448 -17.17 8.14 33.87
N LEU A 449 -18.31 8.83 33.91
CA LEU A 449 -19.14 8.96 35.10
C LEU A 449 -20.10 7.78 35.30
N ASP A 450 -20.26 6.93 34.28
CA ASP A 450 -21.07 5.73 34.37
C ASP A 450 -20.39 4.67 35.26
N SER A 451 -21.05 4.36 36.37
CA SER A 451 -20.57 3.39 37.37
C SER A 451 -21.01 1.95 37.10
N SER A 452 -21.74 1.69 36.01
CA SER A 452 -22.26 0.36 35.67
C SER A 452 -21.19 -0.65 35.27
N GLY A 453 -19.97 -0.20 34.93
CA GLY A 453 -18.90 -1.05 34.39
C GLY A 453 -19.20 -1.58 32.99
N ALA A 454 -20.16 -0.99 32.28
CA ALA A 454 -20.52 -1.39 30.93
C ALA A 454 -19.37 -1.18 29.94
N THR A 455 -19.26 -2.08 28.97
CA THR A 455 -18.36 -1.88 27.82
C THR A 455 -19.07 -1.02 26.79
N PHE A 456 -18.52 0.17 26.51
CA PHE A 456 -19.11 1.09 25.54
C PHE A 456 -18.73 0.73 24.10
N PRO A 457 -19.67 0.87 23.14
CA PRO A 457 -19.38 0.81 21.72
C PRO A 457 -18.24 1.77 21.36
N PRO A 458 -17.26 1.35 20.54
CA PRO A 458 -16.18 2.25 20.13
C PRO A 458 -16.72 3.43 19.34
N LEU A 459 -16.36 4.65 19.73
CA LEU A 459 -16.65 5.87 19.00
C LEU A 459 -15.35 6.39 18.36
N VAL A 460 -15.31 6.42 17.04
CA VAL A 460 -14.17 6.89 16.25
C VAL A 460 -14.54 8.22 15.57
N LEU A 461 -13.94 9.30 16.07
CA LEU A 461 -13.99 10.61 15.44
C LEU A 461 -12.89 10.66 14.38
N ILE A 462 -13.24 11.03 13.14
CA ILE A 462 -12.27 11.21 12.06
C ILE A 462 -12.38 12.65 11.58
N VAL A 463 -11.29 13.39 11.60
CA VAL A 463 -11.21 14.74 11.03
C VAL A 463 -10.16 14.74 9.93
N ASP A 464 -10.62 14.70 8.68
CA ASP A 464 -9.74 14.88 7.53
C ASP A 464 -9.54 16.37 7.27
N GLU A 465 -8.31 16.73 6.91
CA GLU A 465 -7.86 18.11 6.79
C GLU A 465 -7.97 18.93 8.10
N ALA A 466 -7.64 18.30 9.23
CA ALA A 466 -7.77 18.88 10.58
C ALA A 466 -7.05 20.23 10.79
N GLN A 467 -6.03 20.56 9.99
CA GLN A 467 -5.40 21.89 10.07
C GLN A 467 -6.35 23.03 9.69
N VAL A 468 -7.43 22.77 8.95
CA VAL A 468 -8.48 23.77 8.68
C VAL A 468 -9.21 24.10 9.98
N ALA A 469 -9.52 23.10 10.82
CA ALA A 469 -10.10 23.33 12.14
C ALA A 469 -9.15 24.09 13.08
N TYR A 470 -7.88 23.69 13.14
CA TYR A 470 -6.88 24.43 13.95
C TYR A 470 -6.60 25.84 13.41
N GLY A 471 -6.72 26.06 12.11
CA GLY A 471 -6.48 27.36 11.47
C GLY A 471 -7.66 28.32 11.52
N CYS A 472 -8.84 27.87 11.95
CA CYS A 472 -10.05 28.69 11.93
C CYS A 472 -9.99 29.85 12.94
N GLY A 473 -10.17 31.06 12.43
CA GLY A 473 -10.18 32.30 13.21
C GLY A 473 -11.55 32.71 13.74
N ALA A 474 -12.61 31.98 13.39
CA ALA A 474 -13.96 32.27 13.87
C ALA A 474 -14.03 32.20 15.40
N VAL A 475 -14.84 33.06 15.99
CA VAL A 475 -15.00 33.19 17.44
C VAL A 475 -16.46 32.98 17.80
N GLY A 476 -16.72 32.07 18.73
CA GLY A 476 -18.07 31.78 19.22
C GLY A 476 -18.66 32.93 20.05
N ALA A 477 -19.95 32.82 20.35
CA ALA A 477 -20.66 33.78 21.20
C ALA A 477 -20.06 33.90 22.62
N ASP A 478 -19.41 32.83 23.10
CA ASP A 478 -18.67 32.77 24.36
C ASP A 478 -17.28 33.46 24.30
N LYS A 479 -16.96 34.13 23.18
CA LYS A 479 -15.69 34.80 22.90
C LYS A 479 -14.50 33.83 22.85
N ARG A 480 -14.73 32.53 22.69
CA ARG A 480 -13.67 31.54 22.50
C ARG A 480 -13.51 31.23 21.00
N PRO A 481 -12.27 31.23 20.48
CA PRO A 481 -12.04 30.87 19.09
C PRO A 481 -12.33 29.38 18.86
N PHE A 482 -12.85 29.05 17.69
CA PHE A 482 -13.05 27.65 17.28
C PHE A 482 -11.70 26.96 17.09
N GLY A 483 -10.85 27.52 16.23
CA GLY A 483 -9.48 27.06 16.00
C GLY A 483 -8.42 27.69 16.92
N GLY A 484 -7.17 27.27 16.71
CA GLY A 484 -5.97 27.80 17.36
C GLY A 484 -5.20 26.78 18.21
N ALA A 485 -4.03 27.20 18.68
CA ALA A 485 -3.14 26.38 19.52
C ALA A 485 -3.21 26.71 21.02
N LYS A 486 -4.02 27.71 21.42
CA LYS A 486 -4.12 28.20 22.80
C LYS A 486 -5.18 27.42 23.58
N ALA A 487 -5.08 27.46 24.91
CA ALA A 487 -6.05 26.83 25.80
C ALA A 487 -7.50 27.36 25.64
N THR A 488 -7.67 28.51 25.00
CA THR A 488 -8.98 29.09 24.69
C THR A 488 -9.65 28.49 23.44
N SER A 489 -8.90 27.84 22.55
CA SER A 489 -9.44 27.21 21.34
C SER A 489 -10.35 26.04 21.70
N ARG A 490 -11.58 26.07 21.19
CA ARG A 490 -12.59 25.02 21.40
C ARG A 490 -12.13 23.69 20.82
N TYR A 491 -11.80 23.64 19.53
CA TYR A 491 -11.38 22.42 18.85
C TYR A 491 -10.13 21.79 19.50
N PHE A 492 -9.08 22.59 19.74
CA PHE A 492 -7.86 22.09 20.38
C PHE A 492 -8.10 21.56 21.80
N GLN A 493 -8.98 22.20 22.59
CA GLN A 493 -9.33 21.67 23.91
C GLN A 493 -10.13 20.37 23.82
N ALA A 494 -11.03 20.23 22.84
CA ALA A 494 -11.79 19.01 22.65
C ALA A 494 -10.85 17.83 22.31
N VAL A 495 -10.00 17.99 21.29
CA VAL A 495 -9.00 16.97 20.90
C VAL A 495 -8.07 16.61 22.06
N LYS A 496 -7.59 17.62 22.81
CA LYS A 496 -6.75 17.38 24.00
C LYS A 496 -7.45 16.51 25.04
N LYS A 497 -8.71 16.82 25.39
CA LYS A 497 -9.47 16.04 26.38
C LYS A 497 -9.70 14.59 25.92
N ILE A 498 -10.03 14.40 24.64
CA ILE A 498 -10.16 13.05 24.03
C ILE A 498 -8.82 12.30 24.11
N HIS A 499 -7.70 12.95 23.80
CA HIS A 499 -6.38 12.34 23.95
C HIS A 499 -6.03 11.96 25.39
N ASP A 500 -6.46 12.76 26.37
CA ASP A 500 -6.15 12.54 27.79
C ASP A 500 -6.91 11.33 28.36
N GLN A 501 -8.19 11.14 28.02
CA GLN A 501 -9.05 10.16 28.70
C GLN A 501 -9.89 9.27 27.78
N GLY A 502 -10.03 9.59 26.49
CA GLY A 502 -10.96 8.92 25.59
C GLY A 502 -10.76 7.42 25.46
N ARG A 503 -9.49 6.96 25.47
CA ARG A 503 -9.14 5.54 25.41
C ARG A 503 -9.81 4.70 26.48
N ALA A 504 -9.97 5.22 27.70
CA ALA A 504 -10.54 4.47 28.82
C ALA A 504 -12.00 4.05 28.57
N VAL A 505 -12.69 4.78 27.69
CA VAL A 505 -14.13 4.61 27.39
C VAL A 505 -14.39 4.42 25.88
N ASN A 506 -13.38 3.95 25.15
CA ASN A 506 -13.42 3.69 23.71
C ASN A 506 -13.83 4.91 22.85
N VAL A 507 -13.45 6.13 23.23
CA VAL A 507 -13.58 7.32 22.39
C VAL A 507 -12.21 7.68 21.82
N THR A 508 -12.07 7.63 20.50
CA THR A 508 -10.80 7.88 19.81
C THR A 508 -10.94 8.86 18.68
N ILE A 509 -9.94 9.73 18.49
CA ILE A 509 -9.86 10.64 17.35
C ILE A 509 -8.72 10.28 16.38
N TRP A 510 -9.00 10.38 15.08
CA TRP A 510 -8.05 10.25 13.99
C TRP A 510 -7.99 11.56 13.18
N GLU A 511 -6.79 12.11 13.00
CA GLU A 511 -6.58 13.39 12.31
C GLU A 511 -5.76 13.19 11.04
N GLY A 512 -6.26 13.73 9.92
CA GLY A 512 -5.51 13.86 8.67
C GLY A 512 -5.06 15.30 8.45
N THR A 513 -3.77 15.58 8.27
CA THR A 513 -3.26 16.94 7.99
C THR A 513 -2.26 16.99 6.85
N GLN A 514 -2.18 18.08 6.08
CA GLN A 514 -1.12 18.21 5.07
C GLN A 514 0.22 18.67 5.64
N ASP A 515 0.19 19.46 6.72
CA ASP A 515 1.39 20.07 7.28
C ASP A 515 1.45 19.89 8.80
N PRO A 516 2.46 19.17 9.32
CA PRO A 516 2.58 18.87 10.75
C PRO A 516 3.26 19.99 11.57
N THR A 517 3.36 21.21 11.05
CA THR A 517 3.96 22.35 11.77
C THR A 517 3.15 22.74 13.00
N ASN A 518 3.79 23.40 13.99
CA ASN A 518 3.10 23.83 15.21
C ASN A 518 2.01 24.87 14.98
N GLU A 519 2.08 25.62 13.87
CA GLU A 519 1.08 26.61 13.48
C GLU A 519 -0.22 25.91 13.03
N ASN A 520 -0.08 24.83 12.27
CA ASN A 520 -1.19 24.07 11.69
C ASN A 520 -1.69 22.94 12.58
N LEU A 521 -0.82 22.37 13.41
CA LEU A 521 -1.13 21.25 14.29
C LEU A 521 -0.35 21.37 15.61
N PRO A 522 -1.01 21.80 16.71
CA PRO A 522 -0.36 22.02 17.99
C PRO A 522 0.39 20.78 18.47
N LYS A 523 1.60 20.98 19.03
CA LYS A 523 2.48 19.90 19.51
C LYS A 523 1.76 18.89 20.40
N ARG A 524 0.92 19.37 21.33
CA ARG A 524 0.14 18.50 22.24
C ARG A 524 -0.83 17.59 21.50
N SER A 525 -1.41 18.03 20.37
CA SER A 525 -2.24 17.13 19.55
C SER A 525 -1.37 16.11 18.83
N ARG A 526 -0.27 16.55 18.19
CA ARG A 526 0.67 15.64 17.47
C ARG A 526 1.18 14.50 18.34
N GLU A 527 1.58 14.81 19.57
CA GLU A 527 2.20 13.84 20.48
C GLU A 527 1.17 12.97 21.24
N GLY A 528 -0.12 13.32 21.23
CA GLY A 528 -1.18 12.50 21.81
C GLY A 528 -1.57 11.28 20.97
N ASN A 529 -1.05 11.19 19.74
CA ASN A 529 -1.38 10.14 18.80
C ASN A 529 -0.52 8.89 19.02
N HIS A 530 -1.17 7.73 19.09
CA HIS A 530 -0.53 6.43 19.33
C HIS A 530 0.00 5.81 18.04
N ILE A 531 -0.62 6.15 16.91
CA ILE A 531 -0.16 5.83 15.57
C ILE A 531 0.16 7.16 14.89
N ARG A 532 1.41 7.32 14.45
CA ARG A 532 1.83 8.50 13.69
C ARG A 532 2.35 8.03 12.34
N ALA A 533 1.64 8.40 11.29
CA ALA A 533 1.94 8.03 9.92
C ALA A 533 2.28 9.28 9.10
N SER A 534 3.31 9.17 8.26
CA SER A 534 3.74 10.24 7.38
C SER A 534 3.93 9.72 5.97
N LEU A 535 3.20 10.27 5.02
CA LEU A 535 3.58 10.24 3.61
C LEU A 535 4.72 11.24 3.37
N VAL A 536 5.03 11.51 2.11
CA VAL A 536 6.06 12.48 1.72
C VAL A 536 5.80 13.87 2.33
N LEU A 537 6.86 14.46 2.86
CA LEU A 537 6.92 15.82 3.42
C LEU A 537 8.07 16.59 2.78
N GLY A 538 8.02 17.93 2.85
CA GLY A 538 9.02 18.78 2.19
C GLY A 538 10.40 18.77 2.86
N THR A 539 10.46 18.57 4.19
CA THR A 539 11.70 18.75 4.97
C THR A 539 11.87 17.72 6.08
N GLU A 540 13.11 17.50 6.53
CA GLU A 540 13.40 16.66 7.70
C GLU A 540 12.77 17.22 8.99
N SER A 541 12.71 18.55 9.13
CA SER A 541 12.05 19.21 10.27
C SER A 541 10.56 18.82 10.34
N GLN A 542 9.84 18.89 9.22
CA GLN A 542 8.46 18.42 9.15
C GLN A 542 8.35 16.92 9.44
N ALA A 543 9.30 16.11 8.98
CA ALA A 543 9.32 14.67 9.29
C ALA A 543 9.49 14.38 10.79
N ARG A 544 10.36 15.13 11.49
CA ARG A 544 10.49 15.07 12.96
C ARG A 544 9.22 15.51 13.66
N MET A 545 8.56 16.54 13.14
CA MET A 545 7.25 16.94 13.66
C MET A 545 6.16 15.91 13.35
N ALA A 546 6.22 15.18 12.26
CA ALA A 546 5.25 14.15 11.91
C ALA A 546 5.36 12.90 12.79
N LEU A 547 6.58 12.35 12.91
CA LEU A 547 6.81 11.03 13.53
C LEU A 547 7.45 11.09 14.92
N GLY A 548 8.07 12.21 15.28
CA GLY A 548 8.94 12.34 16.45
C GLY A 548 10.42 12.11 16.13
N ASP A 549 11.30 12.51 17.06
CA ASP A 549 12.75 12.45 16.84
C ASP A 549 13.31 11.02 16.77
N ASN A 550 12.77 10.11 17.58
CA ASN A 550 13.28 8.74 17.67
C ASN A 550 13.22 7.99 16.32
N PRO A 551 12.08 7.96 15.60
CA PRO A 551 12.04 7.43 14.22
C PRO A 551 13.08 8.02 13.29
N ILE A 552 13.21 9.35 13.24
CA ILE A 552 14.10 10.03 12.30
C ILE A 552 15.57 9.76 12.64
N ASN A 553 15.93 9.79 13.92
CA ASN A 553 17.28 9.46 14.39
C ASN A 553 17.65 8.00 14.08
N ALA A 554 16.68 7.10 14.05
CA ALA A 554 16.88 5.70 13.65
C ALA A 554 16.90 5.46 12.13
N GLY A 555 16.75 6.51 11.31
CA GLY A 555 16.87 6.45 9.86
C GLY A 555 15.56 6.57 9.08
N ALA A 556 14.42 6.77 9.74
CA ALA A 556 13.16 7.05 9.05
C ALA A 556 13.25 8.38 8.28
N ALA A 557 12.85 8.37 7.00
CA ALA A 557 13.03 9.53 6.12
C ALA A 557 11.83 9.75 5.20
N PRO A 558 10.61 10.02 5.73
CA PRO A 558 9.44 10.30 4.89
C PRO A 558 9.65 11.51 3.96
N HIS A 559 10.46 12.49 4.37
CA HIS A 559 10.85 13.65 3.55
C HIS A 559 11.76 13.31 2.35
N LYS A 560 12.18 12.05 2.21
CA LYS A 560 12.95 11.54 1.07
C LYS A 560 12.12 10.67 0.13
N LEU A 561 10.84 10.43 0.46
CA LEU A 561 9.90 9.82 -0.48
C LEU A 561 9.72 10.75 -1.68
N ARG A 562 9.52 10.17 -2.86
CA ARG A 562 9.39 10.86 -4.13
C ARG A 562 7.95 11.32 -4.32
N GLN A 563 7.74 12.64 -4.32
CA GLN A 563 6.43 13.23 -4.54
C GLN A 563 5.83 12.77 -5.87
N GLY A 564 4.58 12.28 -5.83
CA GLY A 564 3.85 11.84 -7.02
C GLY A 564 4.18 10.42 -7.51
N LEU A 565 5.33 9.85 -7.13
CA LEU A 565 5.71 8.47 -7.44
C LEU A 565 5.40 7.53 -6.28
N ASP A 566 5.79 7.90 -5.06
CA ASP A 566 5.61 7.08 -3.85
C ASP A 566 4.23 7.29 -3.20
N LYS A 567 3.18 7.52 -4.02
CA LYS A 567 1.81 7.70 -3.51
C LYS A 567 1.36 6.47 -2.74
N GLY A 568 0.72 6.68 -1.60
CA GLY A 568 0.32 5.59 -0.68
C GLY A 568 1.48 4.96 0.09
N THR A 569 2.71 5.46 -0.04
CA THR A 569 3.81 5.02 0.84
C THR A 569 3.82 5.86 2.11
N VAL A 570 3.61 5.20 3.24
CA VAL A 570 3.59 5.80 4.59
C VAL A 570 4.76 5.28 5.41
N VAL A 571 5.41 6.16 6.16
CA VAL A 571 6.29 5.78 7.26
C VAL A 571 5.51 5.88 8.55
N VAL A 572 5.47 4.81 9.33
CA VAL A 572 4.56 4.67 10.48
C VAL A 572 5.36 4.38 11.74
N ALA A 573 5.07 5.13 12.79
CA ALA A 573 5.64 4.98 14.12
C ALA A 573 4.52 4.76 15.16
N GLY A 574 4.85 4.05 16.24
CA GLY A 574 3.97 3.80 17.38
C GLY A 574 3.37 2.39 17.43
N ASP A 575 2.55 2.14 18.46
CA ASP A 575 2.19 0.80 18.93
C ASP A 575 1.08 0.10 18.13
N GLY A 576 0.58 0.74 17.06
CA GLY A 576 -0.43 0.17 16.17
C GLY A 576 0.13 -0.88 15.22
N VAL A 577 1.43 -0.87 14.97
CA VAL A 577 2.09 -1.76 13.99
C VAL A 577 3.05 -2.69 14.71
N LYS A 578 3.20 -3.92 14.21
CA LYS A 578 4.24 -4.82 14.69
C LYS A 578 5.60 -4.31 14.22
N LEU A 579 6.37 -3.73 15.12
CA LEU A 579 7.74 -3.29 14.88
C LEU A 579 8.73 -4.37 15.34
N ALA A 580 9.82 -4.57 14.59
CA ALA A 580 10.90 -5.45 15.01
C ALA A 580 11.62 -4.85 16.24
N PRO A 581 12.25 -5.68 17.10
CA PRO A 581 13.02 -5.18 18.24
C PRO A 581 14.06 -4.13 17.82
N GLY A 582 14.03 -2.95 18.45
CA GLY A 582 14.93 -1.84 18.17
C GLY A 582 14.55 -0.96 16.96
N GLN A 583 13.46 -1.29 16.25
CA GLN A 583 12.96 -0.49 15.12
C GLN A 583 11.84 0.45 15.57
N PRO A 584 12.02 1.78 15.56
CA PRO A 584 10.99 2.73 16.04
C PRO A 584 9.95 3.11 14.98
N ALA A 585 10.16 2.76 13.71
CA ALA A 585 9.22 3.02 12.62
C ALA A 585 9.39 2.03 11.46
N ILE A 586 8.34 1.84 10.67
CA ILE A 586 8.32 0.97 9.49
C ILE A 586 7.73 1.71 8.29
N THR A 587 8.22 1.40 7.09
CA THR A 587 7.65 1.91 5.83
C THR A 587 6.66 0.90 5.28
N ILE A 588 5.45 1.35 5.00
CA ILE A 588 4.34 0.56 4.47
C ILE A 588 3.87 1.19 3.16
N ARG A 589 3.69 0.36 2.14
CA ARG A 589 3.00 0.71 0.91
C ARG A 589 1.55 0.31 1.11
N THR A 590 0.64 1.29 1.20
CA THR A 590 -0.77 1.03 1.51
C THR A 590 -1.51 0.46 0.30
N HIS A 591 -2.47 -0.42 0.56
CA HIS A 591 -3.38 -0.86 -0.50
C HIS A 591 -4.23 0.33 -0.96
N TYR A 592 -4.28 0.53 -2.26
CA TYR A 592 -5.16 1.52 -2.86
C TYR A 592 -6.54 0.89 -3.05
N ILE A 593 -7.55 1.48 -2.42
CA ILE A 593 -8.96 1.21 -2.68
C ILE A 593 -9.48 2.45 -3.40
N ASP A 594 -9.94 2.30 -4.64
CA ASP A 594 -10.40 3.43 -5.42
C ASP A 594 -11.80 3.92 -4.97
N GLY A 595 -12.40 4.86 -5.71
CA GLY A 595 -13.71 5.43 -5.37
C GLY A 595 -14.86 4.45 -5.57
N ASP A 596 -14.81 3.65 -6.63
CA ASP A 596 -15.86 2.73 -7.03
C ASP A 596 -15.83 1.50 -6.11
N GLU A 597 -14.65 0.92 -5.90
CA GLU A 597 -14.42 -0.19 -4.96
C GLU A 597 -14.87 0.17 -3.54
N ALA A 598 -14.56 1.39 -3.09
CA ALA A 598 -14.98 1.86 -1.78
C ALA A 598 -16.49 2.06 -1.66
N THR A 599 -17.15 2.50 -2.73
CA THR A 599 -18.61 2.69 -2.76
C THR A 599 -19.32 1.34 -2.76
N GLU A 600 -18.80 0.36 -3.49
CA GLU A 600 -19.31 -1.00 -3.47
C GLU A 600 -19.14 -1.64 -2.08
N LEU A 601 -17.95 -1.49 -1.49
CA LEU A 601 -17.66 -1.97 -0.14
C LEU A 601 -18.58 -1.29 0.90
N ALA A 602 -18.75 0.02 0.81
CA ALA A 602 -19.66 0.77 1.68
C ALA A 602 -21.11 0.28 1.55
N THR A 603 -21.58 -0.04 0.34
CA THR A 603 -22.91 -0.63 0.13
C THR A 603 -23.06 -1.97 0.87
N ARG A 604 -22.05 -2.85 0.79
CA ARG A 604 -22.04 -4.12 1.53
C ARG A 604 -22.01 -3.90 3.06
N ILE A 605 -21.25 -2.92 3.52
CA ILE A 605 -21.17 -2.56 4.94
C ILE A 605 -22.52 -2.04 5.43
N LYS A 606 -23.17 -1.13 4.70
CA LYS A 606 -24.51 -0.61 5.01
C LYS A 606 -25.54 -1.73 5.12
N ALA A 607 -25.51 -2.71 4.22
CA ALA A 607 -26.42 -3.85 4.30
C ALA A 607 -26.28 -4.65 5.61
N ARG A 608 -25.11 -4.62 6.26
CA ARG A 608 -24.85 -5.26 7.56
C ARG A 608 -25.14 -4.34 8.75
N ARG A 609 -25.25 -3.02 8.54
CA ARG A 609 -25.50 -1.99 9.56
C ARG A 609 -26.93 -1.47 9.40
N ALA A 610 -27.85 -1.96 10.23
CA ALA A 610 -29.26 -1.59 10.07
C ALA A 610 -29.56 -0.18 10.61
N GLY A 611 -30.15 0.67 9.75
CA GLY A 611 -30.93 1.84 10.18
C GLY A 611 -30.16 3.07 10.65
N ILE A 612 -28.90 3.25 10.26
CA ILE A 612 -28.13 4.47 10.60
C ILE A 612 -28.58 5.61 9.68
N GLU A 613 -29.18 6.64 10.27
CA GLU A 613 -29.42 7.93 9.61
C GLU A 613 -28.25 8.86 9.90
N THR A 614 -27.56 9.30 8.84
CA THR A 614 -26.39 10.17 8.98
C THR A 614 -26.80 11.61 9.09
N ARG A 615 -26.40 12.27 10.18
CA ARG A 615 -26.57 13.71 10.37
C ARG A 615 -25.46 14.47 9.66
N THR A 616 -25.83 15.51 8.91
CA THR A 616 -24.89 16.36 8.14
C THR A 616 -24.53 17.67 8.84
N ARG A 617 -25.21 17.97 9.95
CA ARG A 617 -24.86 19.01 10.90
C ARG A 617 -24.98 18.42 12.29
N VAL A 618 -24.18 18.93 13.22
CA VAL A 618 -24.51 18.75 14.62
C VAL A 618 -25.72 19.64 14.83
N ASP A 619 -26.86 19.05 15.18
CA ASP A 619 -27.95 19.85 15.70
C ASP A 619 -27.33 20.60 16.86
N THR A 620 -27.16 21.90 16.71
CA THR A 620 -26.91 22.74 17.85
C THR A 620 -27.95 22.29 18.86
N ASN A 621 -27.55 22.04 20.10
CA ASN A 621 -28.48 22.18 21.20
C ASN A 621 -28.91 23.66 21.23
N GLU A 622 -29.57 24.17 20.16
CA GLU A 622 -30.73 24.99 20.32
C GLU A 622 -31.59 24.15 21.24
N ALA A 623 -31.52 24.44 22.53
CA ALA A 623 -32.40 23.87 23.53
C ALA A 623 -33.82 24.06 22.99
N GLU A 624 -34.33 23.03 22.31
CA GLU A 624 -35.63 22.94 21.64
C GLU A 624 -36.24 24.32 21.36
N GLN A 625 -35.55 25.19 20.60
CA GLN A 625 -35.71 26.66 20.55
C GLN A 625 -36.89 27.16 21.41
N VAL A 626 -36.71 27.14 22.75
CA VAL A 626 -37.87 27.16 23.66
C VAL A 626 -38.61 28.47 23.42
N ASP A 627 -39.87 28.38 22.96
CA ASP A 627 -40.69 29.55 22.72
C ASP A 627 -41.09 30.17 24.07
N HIS A 628 -40.21 31.03 24.56
CA HIS A 628 -40.35 31.70 25.84
C HIS A 628 -41.67 32.45 25.94
N LEU A 629 -42.14 33.05 24.84
CA LEU A 629 -43.39 33.81 24.84
C LEU A 629 -44.61 32.89 24.97
N ALA A 630 -44.61 31.74 24.28
CA ALA A 630 -45.68 30.74 24.39
C ALA A 630 -45.69 30.07 25.77
N ASP A 631 -44.51 29.78 26.34
CA ASP A 631 -44.41 29.23 27.69
C ASP A 631 -44.86 30.23 28.76
N ILE A 632 -44.47 31.50 28.65
CA ILE A 632 -44.96 32.57 29.52
C ILE A 632 -46.49 32.69 29.40
N ALA A 633 -47.04 32.66 28.20
CA ALA A 633 -48.49 32.67 27.99
C ALA A 633 -49.18 31.47 28.62
N THR A 634 -48.55 30.29 28.55
CA THR A 634 -49.10 29.06 29.13
C THR A 634 -49.12 29.13 30.66
N VAL A 635 -48.06 29.63 31.31
CA VAL A 635 -48.02 29.73 32.78
C VAL A 635 -48.87 30.87 33.33
N VAL A 636 -49.15 31.90 32.52
CA VAL A 636 -50.12 32.96 32.83
C VAL A 636 -51.55 32.44 32.69
N GLY A 637 -51.80 31.56 31.72
CA GLY A 637 -53.08 30.85 31.56
C GLY A 637 -54.26 31.79 31.31
N SER A 638 -55.32 31.66 32.13
CA SER A 638 -56.54 32.48 32.05
C SER A 638 -56.51 33.70 32.97
N GLU A 639 -55.46 33.90 33.76
CA GLU A 639 -55.38 35.02 34.70
C GLU A 639 -55.12 36.34 33.95
N PRO A 640 -55.87 37.42 34.24
CA PRO A 640 -55.71 38.69 33.51
C PRO A 640 -54.33 39.33 33.73
N ARG A 641 -53.76 39.14 34.92
CA ARG A 641 -52.43 39.62 35.31
C ARG A 641 -51.82 38.71 36.37
N VAL A 642 -50.54 38.35 36.21
CA VAL A 642 -49.80 37.47 37.14
C VAL A 642 -48.52 38.19 37.59
N ARG A 643 -48.14 38.04 38.87
CA ARG A 643 -46.91 38.66 39.39
C ARG A 643 -45.69 38.02 38.75
N THR A 644 -44.67 38.82 38.43
CA THR A 644 -43.43 38.31 37.79
C THR A 644 -42.76 37.19 38.59
N LYS A 645 -42.83 37.23 39.93
CA LYS A 645 -42.30 36.17 40.80
C LYS A 645 -43.02 34.85 40.61
N ASP A 646 -44.35 34.89 40.46
CA ASP A 646 -45.18 33.70 40.29
C ASP A 646 -45.03 33.15 38.87
N VAL A 647 -44.84 34.01 37.86
CA VAL A 647 -44.49 33.59 36.50
C VAL A 647 -43.17 32.82 36.48
N LEU A 648 -42.11 33.34 37.11
CA LEU A 648 -40.82 32.66 37.21
C LEU A 648 -40.93 31.31 37.93
N ALA A 649 -41.65 31.25 39.06
CA ALA A 649 -41.84 30.00 39.80
C ALA A 649 -42.60 28.95 38.97
N ARG A 650 -43.61 29.36 38.21
CA ARG A 650 -44.37 28.47 37.32
C ARG A 650 -43.55 28.02 36.11
N LEU A 651 -42.73 28.89 35.52
CA LEU A 651 -41.81 28.54 34.44
C LEU A 651 -40.77 27.52 34.90
N ALA A 652 -40.14 27.75 36.05
CA ALA A 652 -39.20 26.81 36.65
C ALA A 652 -39.85 25.45 36.97
N GLY A 653 -41.13 25.44 37.37
CA GLY A 653 -41.89 24.20 37.57
C GLY A 653 -42.28 23.48 36.26
N ARG A 654 -42.45 24.22 35.16
CA ARG A 654 -42.84 23.68 33.85
C ARG A 654 -41.67 23.07 33.08
N ASN A 655 -40.56 23.80 32.99
CA ASN A 655 -39.34 23.33 32.36
C ASN A 655 -38.14 23.75 33.22
N PRO A 656 -37.76 22.93 34.22
CA PRO A 656 -36.65 23.23 35.12
C PRO A 656 -35.33 23.43 34.39
N GLY A 657 -35.11 22.71 33.28
CA GLY A 657 -33.89 22.79 32.49
C GLY A 657 -33.72 24.13 31.77
N ALA A 658 -34.81 24.74 31.29
CA ALA A 658 -34.77 26.02 30.59
C ALA A 658 -34.89 27.24 31.54
N TYR A 659 -35.69 27.13 32.60
CA TYR A 659 -36.11 28.28 33.42
C TYR A 659 -35.65 28.25 34.88
N GLY A 660 -34.95 27.20 35.32
CA GLY A 660 -34.53 27.04 36.72
C GLY A 660 -33.71 28.21 37.27
N ASP A 661 -32.86 28.79 36.43
CA ASP A 661 -31.95 29.90 36.78
C ASP A 661 -32.44 31.28 36.31
N TRP A 662 -33.66 31.37 35.75
CA TRP A 662 -34.17 32.64 35.21
C TRP A 662 -34.40 33.70 36.28
N SER A 663 -33.84 34.89 36.05
CA SER A 663 -34.03 36.06 36.88
C SER A 663 -35.18 36.94 36.38
N PHE A 664 -35.55 37.95 37.19
CA PHE A 664 -36.49 38.99 36.75
C PHE A 664 -35.99 39.77 35.52
N LEU A 665 -34.68 39.84 35.30
CA LEU A 665 -34.10 40.51 34.14
C LEU A 665 -34.32 39.68 32.86
N ASP A 666 -34.19 38.35 32.96
CA ASP A 666 -34.38 37.43 31.84
C ASP A 666 -35.84 37.42 31.38
N LEU A 667 -36.78 37.33 32.35
CA LEU A 667 -38.22 37.45 32.07
C LEU A 667 -38.57 38.79 31.43
N LYS A 668 -37.96 39.89 31.90
CA LYS A 668 -38.19 41.22 31.32
C LYS A 668 -37.67 41.29 29.89
N ARG A 669 -36.46 40.79 29.62
CA ARG A 669 -35.85 40.80 28.28
C ARG A 669 -36.74 40.05 27.27
N ALA A 670 -37.16 38.83 27.62
CA ALA A 670 -38.01 38.00 26.78
C ALA A 670 -39.37 38.66 26.43
N LEU A 671 -39.91 39.47 27.35
CA LEU A 671 -41.19 40.16 27.16
C LEU A 671 -41.06 41.51 26.47
N ASP A 672 -39.97 42.24 26.70
CA ASP A 672 -39.72 43.54 26.08
C ASP A 672 -39.47 43.38 24.57
N GLU A 673 -38.79 42.32 24.14
CA GLU A 673 -38.59 41.96 22.72
C GLU A 673 -39.92 41.77 21.98
N ALA A 674 -40.95 41.28 22.66
CA ALA A 674 -42.28 41.05 22.12
C ALA A 674 -43.27 42.22 22.35
N GLY A 675 -42.82 43.35 22.91
CA GLY A 675 -43.69 44.47 23.27
C GLY A 675 -44.68 44.18 24.42
N ALA A 676 -44.48 43.07 25.14
CA ALA A 676 -45.31 42.59 26.24
C ALA A 676 -44.67 42.78 27.63
N GLY A 677 -43.75 43.74 27.74
CA GLY A 677 -42.95 44.05 28.93
C GLY A 677 -43.75 44.11 30.24
N PRO A 678 -43.19 43.59 31.36
CA PRO A 678 -43.80 43.71 32.68
C PRO A 678 -44.04 45.16 33.07
N TYR A 679 -45.17 45.44 33.73
CA TYR A 679 -45.51 46.79 34.21
C TYR A 679 -45.97 46.77 35.66
N LYS A 680 -45.97 47.95 36.28
CA LYS A 680 -46.37 48.11 37.69
C LYS A 680 -47.88 48.27 37.78
N SER A 681 -48.51 47.44 38.61
CA SER A 681 -49.95 47.47 38.90
C SER A 681 -50.15 47.22 40.39
N ASP A 682 -50.90 48.10 41.06
CA ASP A 682 -51.14 48.03 42.51
C ASP A 682 -49.85 47.86 43.34
N GLY A 683 -48.77 48.54 42.92
CA GLY A 683 -47.48 48.53 43.61
C GLY A 683 -46.56 47.35 43.27
N VAL A 684 -47.03 46.34 42.52
CA VAL A 684 -46.29 45.10 42.21
C VAL A 684 -46.05 44.96 40.70
N MET A 685 -44.93 44.35 40.31
CA MET A 685 -44.64 44.04 38.89
C MET A 685 -45.45 42.84 38.42
N VAL A 686 -46.19 43.02 37.34
CA VAL A 686 -47.06 42.00 36.76
C VAL A 686 -46.85 41.85 35.26
N VAL A 687 -47.17 40.67 34.74
CA VAL A 687 -47.28 40.35 33.31
C VAL A 687 -48.76 40.32 32.94
N SER A 688 -49.16 41.04 31.88
CA SER A 688 -50.55 41.08 31.40
C SER A 688 -50.79 40.04 30.32
N ARG A 689 -51.86 39.27 30.48
CA ARG A 689 -52.32 38.30 29.48
C ARG A 689 -52.69 38.95 28.15
N ASP A 690 -53.38 40.09 28.18
CA ASP A 690 -53.80 40.78 26.95
C ASP A 690 -52.61 41.35 26.16
N ARG A 691 -51.51 41.71 26.83
CA ARG A 691 -50.27 42.11 26.14
C ARG A 691 -49.58 40.91 25.51
N LEU A 692 -49.51 39.79 26.23
CA LEU A 692 -48.96 38.52 25.73
C LEU A 692 -49.72 37.99 24.52
N LEU A 693 -51.06 37.93 24.58
CA LEU A 693 -51.85 37.42 23.47
C LEU A 693 -51.77 38.31 22.24
N ARG A 694 -51.71 39.64 22.41
CA ARG A 694 -51.48 40.56 21.29
C ARG A 694 -50.09 40.35 20.69
N ALA A 695 -49.07 40.16 21.52
CA ALA A 695 -47.72 39.87 21.05
C ALA A 695 -47.65 38.56 20.25
N LEU A 696 -48.30 37.50 20.73
CA LEU A 696 -48.41 36.22 20.02
C LEU A 696 -49.18 36.35 18.71
N THR A 697 -50.31 37.08 18.70
CA THR A 697 -51.12 37.28 17.48
C THR A 697 -50.37 38.11 16.43
N ASN A 698 -49.60 39.12 16.85
CA ASN A 698 -48.80 39.93 15.93
C ASN A 698 -47.61 39.14 15.37
N ARG A 699 -47.05 38.21 16.15
CA ARG A 699 -45.99 37.31 15.69
C ARG A 699 -46.44 36.41 14.53
N ASP A 700 -47.67 35.91 14.57
CA ASP A 700 -48.21 35.03 13.51
C ASP A 700 -48.61 35.81 12.23
N GLY A 701 -48.78 37.15 12.32
CA GLY A 701 -49.23 38.00 11.21
C GLY A 701 -48.12 38.46 10.25
N GLU A 702 -46.85 38.48 10.67
CA GLU A 702 -45.72 38.94 9.83
C GLU A 702 -45.13 37.84 8.93
N GLY A 703 -45.58 36.58 9.08
CA GLY A 703 -45.05 35.42 8.35
C GLY A 703 -45.77 35.01 7.06
N SER A 704 -46.78 35.73 6.59
CA SER A 704 -47.62 35.29 5.45
C SER A 704 -47.86 36.37 4.38
N ALA A 705 -46.79 37.01 3.90
CA ALA A 705 -46.83 37.89 2.73
C ALA A 705 -45.55 37.79 1.90
N SER A 706 -45.20 36.58 1.42
CA SER A 706 -44.16 36.35 0.39
C SER A 706 -44.38 34.99 -0.27
N ALA A 707 -45.54 34.80 -0.90
CA ALA A 707 -45.80 33.70 -1.83
C ALA A 707 -46.87 34.15 -2.82
N ASP A 708 -46.50 35.11 -3.68
CA ASP A 708 -47.05 35.31 -5.02
C ASP A 708 -46.08 36.27 -5.75
N GLY A 709 -45.16 35.65 -6.51
CA GLY A 709 -44.08 36.27 -7.27
C GLY A 709 -43.22 35.22 -7.93
#